data_AF-A0A6A6NKS6-F1
#
_entry.id   AF-A0A6A6NKS6-F1
#
_cell.length_a   1.000
_cell.length_b   1.000
_cell.length_c   1.000
_cell.angle_alpha   90.00
_cell.angle_beta   90.00
_cell.angle_gamma   90.00
#
_symmetry.space_group_name_H-M   'P 1'
#
loop_
_entity.id
_entity.type
_entity.pdbx_description
1 polymer ?
#
loop_
_entity_poly.entity_id
_entity_poly.type
_entity_poly.pdbx_seq_one_letter_code
_entity_poly.pdbx_strand_id
1 'polypeptide(L)'
;CALVGRHSSLARQRSYLPSVRTGYRDALTPPRAGKYLPYGRSFWPSVMSPVYEAYTWTPNVSQGSFSELVNYGSQYSLIPNRLREQTWRQRHLSSWKVGVAAFSIAGIAILLTNIAVVVFVVLTYNKPGDQLIPVLTGSCDQTQRLNTWIHFVVNIVSTILLCGSNYYMQILSAPTRHVINREHAYRRWLDIGIPSVRNLHMIPAPRKALWGVILLVSLPLHLAYNSVFSHSWTRQAYAAALINSNFITGASFDAGSSDNNKLFGDIQANSTGYFRLSAADCVREYNHKTLLDRGNVLVVTSVPTRQPGNSILAMDDFVGVRIEDGSWDWMCASCDEGYCYTGNEGCDLSTVIDGSTPWTPFLYNITVDYCASEYRGEQCSLNFSLGFMTFVCVCNFIYVVCFMILWSASATGPLLTIGDAIKSFLDQADFTTSGICLSGKHEINQQWSGTDYSPLKGGIWNPRTYYWFQACSTWRLLLCLALCISIVTAPSVLLGIGLTQHGAAGMSFWKTGFGTSNIGYEPTFVLSFGHGIYQQKRLLNNILLANSPQLFLSLTYLLYNNILTSMLVGLEWISFAHKRFSLRVSKPCGRQRATFWLQLPYRYSLPLILSTTVLHWLASQAIFLDHRLVQQSWRGGEYADSNAGHVLTVGYSPFALVFCLVVAVGMTAALVALALRRYRRGMPLAGSCSAAISAACHPPRCDADASALPVKWGALIEEPVDGVGHCTFTSLRVEPPNGGRRYAGMGKAFRGV
;
A
#
# COMPACT_ATOMS: atom_id res chain seq x y z
N CYS A 1 -50.10 -39.08 3.60
CA CYS A 1 -50.39 -40.05 2.53
C CYS A 1 -49.51 -39.80 1.33
N ALA A 2 -49.13 -40.87 0.66
CA ALA A 2 -48.00 -41.00 -0.22
C ALA A 2 -48.26 -40.60 -1.69
N LEU A 3 -47.17 -40.18 -2.35
CA LEU A 3 -46.68 -40.57 -3.68
C LEU A 3 -47.52 -40.38 -4.97
N VAL A 4 -46.90 -39.63 -5.90
CA VAL A 4 -46.62 -39.93 -7.33
C VAL A 4 -47.69 -39.64 -8.40
N GLY A 5 -47.46 -38.52 -9.13
CA GLY A 5 -46.90 -38.49 -10.50
C GLY A 5 -47.76 -38.90 -11.71
N ARG A 6 -47.86 -38.01 -12.73
CA ARG A 6 -47.50 -38.26 -14.15
C ARG A 6 -47.76 -37.05 -15.08
N HIS A 7 -46.78 -36.81 -15.95
CA HIS A 7 -46.76 -36.27 -17.33
C HIS A 7 -47.92 -35.46 -17.92
N SER A 8 -47.60 -34.32 -18.59
CA SER A 8 -47.51 -34.25 -20.07
C SER A 8 -47.20 -32.83 -20.58
N SER A 9 -46.46 -32.79 -21.68
CA SER A 9 -46.03 -31.64 -22.49
C SER A 9 -47.09 -31.22 -23.51
N LEU A 10 -47.16 -29.94 -23.90
CA LEU A 10 -47.23 -29.50 -25.32
C LEU A 10 -47.25 -27.95 -25.46
N ALA A 11 -46.97 -27.52 -26.68
CA ALA A 11 -46.39 -26.25 -27.09
C ALA A 11 -47.38 -25.17 -27.58
N ARG A 12 -46.86 -23.93 -27.58
CA ARG A 12 -46.92 -22.86 -28.63
C ARG A 12 -48.15 -21.94 -28.84
N GLN A 13 -47.75 -20.66 -29.03
CA GLN A 13 -48.24 -19.59 -29.94
C GLN A 13 -49.39 -18.66 -29.47
N ARG A 14 -49.10 -17.37 -29.22
CA ARG A 14 -49.22 -16.17 -30.13
C ARG A 14 -50.72 -15.78 -30.30
N SER A 15 -51.24 -14.56 -30.01
CA SER A 15 -50.86 -13.25 -30.56
C SER A 15 -51.83 -12.11 -30.08
N TYR A 16 -51.41 -10.85 -30.31
CA TYR A 16 -52.17 -9.63 -30.68
C TYR A 16 -52.92 -8.72 -29.66
N LEU A 17 -52.36 -7.50 -29.54
CA LEU A 17 -52.90 -6.13 -29.26
C LEU A 17 -54.06 -5.73 -30.21
N PRO A 18 -54.78 -4.55 -30.12
CA PRO A 18 -54.31 -3.21 -29.65
C PRO A 18 -55.32 -2.17 -29.03
N SER A 19 -54.74 -1.08 -28.47
CA SER A 19 -55.13 0.38 -28.46
C SER A 19 -56.52 0.84 -27.95
N VAL A 20 -56.71 2.00 -27.28
CA VAL A 20 -56.59 3.39 -27.77
C VAL A 20 -56.64 4.42 -26.60
N ARG A 21 -55.92 5.55 -26.76
CA ARG A 21 -55.91 6.79 -25.95
C ARG A 21 -57.15 7.67 -26.18
N THR A 22 -57.48 8.53 -25.21
CA THR A 22 -57.88 9.94 -25.46
C THR A 22 -57.72 10.74 -24.15
N GLY A 23 -57.28 12.00 -24.26
CA GLY A 23 -57.14 12.95 -23.16
C GLY A 23 -58.00 14.19 -23.36
N TYR A 24 -58.10 15.03 -22.34
CA TYR A 24 -58.63 16.41 -22.45
C TYR A 24 -57.96 17.34 -21.41
N ARG A 25 -57.74 18.59 -21.83
CA ARG A 25 -57.15 19.73 -21.12
C ARG A 25 -58.23 20.58 -20.41
N ASP A 26 -57.81 21.40 -19.44
CA ASP A 26 -58.09 22.84 -19.20
C ASP A 26 -57.85 23.17 -17.71
N ALA A 27 -56.83 23.93 -17.28
CA ALA A 27 -56.54 25.37 -17.38
C ALA A 27 -57.42 26.27 -16.48
N LEU A 28 -56.81 26.90 -15.44
CA LEU A 28 -56.93 28.34 -15.06
C LEU A 28 -56.30 28.65 -13.67
N THR A 29 -55.25 29.48 -13.70
CA THR A 29 -54.54 30.24 -12.62
C THR A 29 -55.34 31.49 -12.15
N PRO A 30 -55.07 32.23 -11.03
CA PRO A 30 -53.79 32.90 -10.63
C PRO A 30 -53.63 33.23 -9.09
N PRO A 31 -52.83 34.24 -8.58
CA PRO A 31 -51.43 34.67 -8.83
C PRO A 31 -50.51 34.88 -7.56
N ARG A 32 -49.17 34.91 -7.81
CA ARG A 32 -48.03 35.79 -7.34
C ARG A 32 -47.90 36.25 -5.86
N ALA A 33 -46.75 36.44 -5.20
CA ALA A 33 -45.32 36.63 -5.55
C ALA A 33 -44.42 36.28 -4.32
N GLY A 34 -43.19 35.81 -4.49
CA GLY A 34 -42.00 36.68 -4.41
C GLY A 34 -40.68 35.88 -4.28
N LYS A 35 -39.63 36.42 -4.92
CA LYS A 35 -38.29 35.88 -5.26
C LYS A 35 -37.44 35.44 -4.07
N TYR A 36 -36.55 34.44 -4.27
CA TYR A 36 -35.06 34.54 -4.12
C TYR A 36 -34.38 33.22 -4.60
N LEU A 37 -33.29 33.35 -5.37
CA LEU A 37 -32.43 32.29 -5.95
C LEU A 37 -31.57 31.56 -4.89
N PRO A 38 -31.01 30.37 -5.19
CA PRO A 38 -29.58 30.35 -5.58
C PRO A 38 -29.15 29.32 -6.65
N TYR A 39 -28.03 29.70 -7.31
CA TYR A 39 -26.96 28.91 -7.94
C TYR A 39 -26.68 27.55 -7.24
N GLY A 40 -26.14 26.50 -7.86
CA GLY A 40 -25.60 26.25 -9.20
C GLY A 40 -25.27 24.75 -9.27
N ARG A 41 -25.51 24.13 -10.44
CA ARG A 41 -25.29 22.69 -10.70
C ARG A 41 -23.83 22.45 -11.10
N SER A 42 -23.22 21.37 -10.58
CA SER A 42 -22.07 20.72 -11.21
C SER A 42 -22.28 19.20 -11.29
N PHE A 43 -22.44 18.75 -12.53
CA PHE A 43 -22.18 17.45 -13.16
C PHE A 43 -21.55 16.32 -12.30
N TRP A 44 -22.29 15.23 -12.09
CA TRP A 44 -21.88 13.81 -12.22
C TRP A 44 -23.17 12.95 -12.35
N PRO A 45 -23.25 11.95 -13.27
CA PRO A 45 -24.49 11.22 -13.51
C PRO A 45 -24.85 10.27 -12.37
N SER A 46 -26.13 10.25 -12.05
CA SER A 46 -26.82 9.36 -11.11
C SER A 46 -26.65 7.88 -11.46
N VAL A 47 -25.84 7.16 -10.68
CA VAL A 47 -25.97 5.71 -10.46
C VAL A 47 -26.10 5.46 -8.96
N MET A 48 -27.20 5.95 -8.38
CA MET A 48 -27.63 5.62 -7.03
C MET A 48 -29.09 5.19 -7.07
N SER A 49 -29.33 3.90 -7.25
CA SER A 49 -30.56 3.24 -6.81
C SER A 49 -30.26 1.77 -6.51
N PRO A 50 -30.36 1.31 -5.26
CA PRO A 50 -30.84 -0.02 -4.97
C PRO A 50 -32.37 0.04 -4.91
N VAL A 51 -33.01 -0.68 -5.82
CA VAL A 51 -34.45 -0.97 -5.78
C VAL A 51 -34.79 -1.54 -4.39
N TYR A 52 -35.61 -0.80 -3.64
CA TYR A 52 -36.27 -1.28 -2.43
C TYR A 52 -37.76 -1.07 -2.63
N GLU A 53 -38.52 -2.17 -2.69
CA GLU A 53 -39.98 -2.15 -2.64
C GLU A 53 -40.42 -1.46 -1.35
N ALA A 54 -41.16 -0.36 -1.50
CA ALA A 54 -41.79 0.36 -0.42
C ALA A 54 -43.17 -0.27 -0.15
N TYR A 55 -43.29 -1.03 0.94
CA TYR A 55 -44.60 -1.23 1.57
C TYR A 55 -44.87 -0.05 2.50
N THR A 56 -45.66 0.91 2.02
CA THR A 56 -46.22 1.99 2.83
C THR A 56 -47.42 1.46 3.61
N TRP A 57 -47.30 1.37 4.93
CA TRP A 57 -48.43 1.17 5.83
C TRP A 57 -48.80 2.54 6.43
N THR A 58 -50.00 3.03 6.13
CA THR A 58 -50.61 4.19 6.78
C THR A 58 -51.66 3.70 7.79
N PRO A 59 -51.60 4.07 9.08
CA PRO A 59 -52.77 3.97 9.93
C PRO A 59 -53.42 5.34 10.09
N ASN A 60 -54.70 5.42 9.73
CA ASN A 60 -55.61 6.46 10.22
C ASN A 60 -55.72 6.32 11.74
N VAL A 61 -55.52 7.42 12.46
CA VAL A 61 -55.69 7.50 13.92
C VAL A 61 -57.10 7.99 14.21
N SER A 62 -57.92 7.15 14.82
CA SER A 62 -59.05 7.58 15.64
C SER A 62 -58.75 7.27 17.10
N GLN A 63 -59.02 8.25 17.96
CA GLN A 63 -58.76 8.26 19.40
C GLN A 63 -59.39 7.04 20.11
N GLY A 64 -58.57 6.27 20.83
CA GLY A 64 -58.97 5.17 21.70
C GLY A 64 -58.20 5.23 23.02
N SER A 65 -58.87 4.89 24.12
CA SER A 65 -58.48 5.16 25.51
C SER A 65 -57.28 4.33 26.02
N PHE A 66 -56.66 4.83 27.09
CA PHE A 66 -55.46 4.32 27.77
C PHE A 66 -55.51 2.82 28.17
N SER A 67 -56.70 2.22 28.23
CA SER A 67 -56.90 0.80 28.51
C SER A 67 -56.62 -0.15 27.35
N GLU A 68 -56.59 0.32 26.09
CA GLU A 68 -56.25 -0.53 24.93
C GLU A 68 -54.73 -0.69 24.71
N LEU A 69 -53.89 0.19 25.27
CA LEU A 69 -52.43 0.09 25.18
C LEU A 69 -51.83 -1.00 26.07
N VAL A 70 -52.51 -1.37 27.17
CA VAL A 70 -52.08 -2.44 28.07
C VAL A 70 -52.27 -3.82 27.41
N ASN A 71 -53.24 -3.97 26.52
CA ASN A 71 -53.47 -5.23 25.78
C ASN A 71 -52.56 -5.43 24.56
N TYR A 72 -51.82 -4.41 24.11
CA TYR A 72 -50.82 -4.57 23.05
C TYR A 72 -49.46 -5.12 23.56
N GLY A 73 -49.26 -5.17 24.87
CA GLY A 73 -48.03 -5.67 25.51
C GLY A 73 -47.94 -7.20 25.61
N SER A 74 -49.03 -7.95 25.38
CA SER A 74 -49.08 -9.40 25.57
C SER A 74 -48.71 -10.23 24.33
N GLN A 75 -48.42 -9.60 23.18
CA GLN A 75 -48.06 -10.29 21.93
C GLN A 75 -46.56 -10.39 21.64
N TYR A 76 -45.70 -9.83 22.50
CA TYR A 76 -44.25 -9.83 22.32
C TYR A 76 -43.53 -10.58 23.43
N SER A 77 -43.79 -11.88 23.55
CA SER A 77 -42.89 -12.76 24.30
C SER A 77 -42.84 -14.11 23.61
N LEU A 78 -41.60 -14.53 23.29
CA LEU A 78 -41.19 -15.79 22.68
C LEU A 78 -41.21 -15.75 21.14
N ILE A 79 -40.06 -15.37 20.58
CA ILE A 79 -39.67 -15.87 19.27
C ILE A 79 -39.75 -17.40 19.32
N PRO A 80 -40.55 -18.09 18.48
CA PRO A 80 -40.55 -19.55 18.45
C PRO A 80 -39.14 -20.06 18.18
N ASN A 81 -38.70 -21.12 18.89
CA ASN A 81 -37.34 -21.68 18.80
C ASN A 81 -36.82 -21.87 17.35
N ARG A 82 -37.71 -22.08 16.37
CA ARG A 82 -37.39 -22.14 14.93
C ARG A 82 -36.68 -20.89 14.39
N LEU A 83 -36.92 -19.71 14.96
CA LEU A 83 -36.25 -18.47 14.57
C LEU A 83 -34.88 -18.29 15.26
N ARG A 84 -34.47 -19.15 16.21
CA ARG A 84 -33.07 -19.20 16.68
C ARG A 84 -32.20 -20.12 15.83
N GLU A 85 -32.78 -20.91 14.93
CA GLU A 85 -32.01 -21.78 14.04
C GLU A 85 -31.23 -20.97 13.01
N GLN A 86 -29.92 -21.19 13.00
CA GLN A 86 -29.06 -20.63 11.97
C GLN A 86 -29.38 -21.26 10.61
N THR A 87 -29.62 -20.42 9.60
CA THR A 87 -29.66 -20.86 8.19
C THR A 87 -28.33 -21.50 7.78
N TRP A 88 -28.32 -22.31 6.71
CA TRP A 88 -27.09 -22.91 6.19
C TRP A 88 -25.99 -21.87 5.91
N ARG A 89 -26.36 -20.73 5.29
CA ARG A 89 -25.44 -19.60 5.07
C ARG A 89 -24.93 -19.01 6.39
N GLN A 90 -25.79 -18.88 7.40
CA GLN A 90 -25.39 -18.41 8.74
C GLN A 90 -24.54 -19.43 9.51
N ARG A 91 -24.56 -20.72 9.19
CA ARG A 91 -23.68 -21.73 9.81
C ARG A 91 -22.30 -21.77 9.16
N HIS A 92 -22.24 -21.74 7.83
CA HIS A 92 -21.00 -22.03 7.10
C HIS A 92 -20.30 -20.81 6.49
N LEU A 93 -21.03 -19.74 6.14
CA LEU A 93 -20.50 -18.57 5.41
C LEU A 93 -20.48 -17.28 6.23
N SER A 94 -20.77 -17.35 7.54
CA SER A 94 -20.93 -16.18 8.41
C SER A 94 -19.76 -15.92 9.36
N SER A 95 -18.86 -16.90 9.50
CA SER A 95 -17.83 -16.87 10.51
C SER A 95 -16.62 -16.11 10.02
N TRP A 96 -15.97 -15.35 10.92
CA TRP A 96 -14.64 -14.78 10.71
C TRP A 96 -13.61 -15.82 10.25
N LYS A 97 -13.87 -17.10 10.55
CA LYS A 97 -13.11 -18.24 10.04
C LYS A 97 -13.02 -18.22 8.52
N VAL A 98 -14.05 -17.86 7.76
CA VAL A 98 -13.98 -17.82 6.29
C VAL A 98 -12.82 -16.94 5.80
N GLY A 99 -12.64 -15.76 6.39
CA GLY A 99 -11.51 -14.89 6.09
C GLY A 99 -10.16 -15.52 6.46
N VAL A 100 -10.08 -16.19 7.62
CA VAL A 100 -8.89 -16.94 8.02
C VAL A 100 -8.59 -18.07 7.04
N ALA A 101 -9.58 -18.84 6.59
CA ALA A 101 -9.36 -19.89 5.59
C ALA A 101 -8.82 -19.30 4.29
N ALA A 102 -9.42 -18.21 3.79
CA ALA A 102 -9.02 -17.58 2.54
C ALA A 102 -7.56 -17.08 2.58
N PHE A 103 -7.17 -16.36 3.64
CA PHE A 103 -5.79 -15.88 3.80
C PHE A 103 -4.80 -17.02 4.11
N SER A 104 -5.22 -18.07 4.81
CA SER A 104 -4.38 -19.27 4.99
C SER A 104 -4.11 -19.99 3.67
N ILE A 105 -5.14 -20.17 2.82
CA ILE A 105 -4.98 -20.76 1.48
C ILE A 105 -4.06 -19.90 0.63
N ALA A 106 -4.26 -18.58 0.62
CA ALA A 106 -3.38 -17.66 -0.11
C ALA A 106 -1.93 -17.74 0.40
N GLY A 107 -1.70 -17.74 1.71
CA GLY A 107 -0.37 -17.86 2.31
C GLY A 107 0.33 -19.18 1.94
N ILE A 108 -0.39 -20.30 2.00
CA ILE A 108 0.11 -21.62 1.57
C ILE A 108 0.46 -21.61 0.08
N ALA A 109 -0.42 -21.09 -0.78
CA ALA A 109 -0.16 -21.00 -2.21
C ALA A 109 1.11 -20.17 -2.49
N ILE A 110 1.26 -19.01 -1.85
CA ILE A 110 2.45 -18.15 -1.99
C ILE A 110 3.71 -18.90 -1.52
N LEU A 111 3.63 -19.63 -0.40
CA LEU A 111 4.77 -20.41 0.10
C LEU A 111 5.18 -21.50 -0.89
N LEU A 112 4.21 -22.25 -1.42
CA LEU A 112 4.46 -23.31 -2.41
C LEU A 112 5.04 -22.74 -3.71
N THR A 113 4.51 -21.62 -4.20
CA THR A 113 5.07 -20.91 -5.37
C THR A 113 6.50 -20.47 -5.11
N ASN A 114 6.79 -19.90 -3.94
CA ASN A 114 8.15 -19.48 -3.60
C ASN A 114 9.13 -20.65 -3.53
N ILE A 115 8.73 -21.76 -2.91
CA ILE A 115 9.53 -22.98 -2.88
C ILE A 115 9.76 -23.52 -4.29
N ALA A 116 8.72 -23.53 -5.14
CA ALA A 116 8.85 -23.96 -6.53
C ALA A 116 9.83 -23.09 -7.33
N VAL A 117 9.80 -21.76 -7.14
CA VAL A 117 10.76 -20.83 -7.74
C VAL A 117 12.18 -21.12 -7.25
N VAL A 118 12.39 -21.32 -5.95
CA VAL A 118 13.71 -21.67 -5.40
C VAL A 118 14.22 -22.97 -6.01
N VAL A 119 13.41 -24.03 -6.01
CA VAL A 119 13.78 -25.33 -6.56
C VAL A 119 14.12 -25.20 -8.05
N PHE A 120 13.27 -24.50 -8.82
CA PHE A 120 13.50 -24.28 -10.24
C PHE A 120 14.81 -23.52 -10.50
N VAL A 121 15.05 -22.42 -9.79
CA VAL A 121 16.26 -21.60 -9.98
C VAL A 121 17.51 -22.38 -9.57
N VAL A 122 17.46 -23.08 -8.44
CA VAL A 122 18.61 -23.85 -7.94
C VAL A 122 18.96 -25.02 -8.85
N LEU A 123 17.97 -25.72 -9.40
CA LEU A 123 18.22 -26.86 -10.29
C LEU A 123 18.68 -26.44 -11.69
N THR A 124 18.32 -25.23 -12.13
CA THR A 124 18.54 -24.79 -13.51
C THR A 124 19.76 -23.88 -13.67
N TYR A 125 19.99 -22.97 -12.73
CA TYR A 125 20.94 -21.85 -12.89
C TYR A 125 22.04 -21.81 -11.83
N ASN A 126 21.91 -22.52 -10.71
CA ASN A 126 22.85 -22.39 -9.60
C ASN A 126 24.21 -23.01 -9.92
N LYS A 127 25.26 -22.21 -9.77
CA LYS A 127 26.65 -22.66 -9.83
C LYS A 127 27.29 -22.55 -8.44
N PRO A 128 28.21 -23.46 -8.08
CA PRO A 128 28.87 -23.41 -6.77
C PRO A 128 29.61 -22.07 -6.58
N GLY A 129 29.29 -21.33 -5.52
CA GLY A 129 29.96 -20.07 -5.16
C GLY A 129 29.15 -18.79 -5.40
N ASP A 130 28.07 -18.84 -6.17
CA ASP A 130 27.27 -17.64 -6.49
C ASP A 130 26.29 -17.28 -5.36
N GLN A 131 26.43 -16.07 -4.78
CA GLN A 131 25.43 -15.51 -3.84
C GLN A 131 24.23 -14.88 -4.56
N LEU A 132 24.43 -14.48 -5.81
CA LEU A 132 23.44 -13.89 -6.71
C LEU A 132 23.45 -14.73 -7.99
N ILE A 133 22.36 -15.44 -8.25
CA ILE A 133 22.24 -16.38 -9.37
C ILE A 133 21.69 -15.62 -10.58
N PRO A 134 22.44 -15.46 -11.69
CA PRO A 134 21.93 -14.82 -12.89
C PRO A 134 20.90 -15.74 -13.57
N VAL A 135 19.63 -15.34 -13.57
CA VAL A 135 18.53 -16.13 -14.17
C VAL A 135 18.23 -15.73 -15.62
N LEU A 136 18.62 -14.51 -16.00
CA LEU A 136 18.53 -14.01 -17.37
C LEU A 136 19.70 -13.07 -17.61
N THR A 137 20.39 -13.23 -18.74
CA THR A 137 21.42 -12.29 -19.22
C THR A 137 21.08 -11.86 -20.65
N GLY A 138 21.24 -10.57 -20.97
CA GLY A 138 20.88 -10.02 -22.27
C GLY A 138 20.83 -8.49 -22.28
N SER A 139 19.99 -7.93 -23.16
CA SER A 139 19.80 -6.49 -23.30
C SER A 139 19.22 -5.87 -22.02
N CYS A 140 19.65 -4.65 -21.71
CA CYS A 140 19.24 -3.94 -20.49
C CYS A 140 17.75 -3.58 -20.48
N ASP A 141 17.14 -3.27 -21.64
CA ASP A 141 15.70 -3.02 -21.71
C ASP A 141 14.88 -4.27 -21.33
N GLN A 142 15.27 -5.44 -21.85
CA GLN A 142 14.54 -6.68 -21.57
C GLN A 142 14.62 -7.06 -20.08
N THR A 143 15.82 -7.05 -19.50
CA THR A 143 16.03 -7.40 -18.09
C THR A 143 15.35 -6.41 -17.16
N GLN A 144 15.42 -5.11 -17.47
CA GLN A 144 14.79 -4.05 -16.69
C GLN A 144 13.25 -4.13 -16.75
N ARG A 145 12.67 -4.37 -17.93
CA ARG A 145 11.22 -4.57 -18.07
C ARG A 145 10.73 -5.76 -17.27
N LEU A 146 11.44 -6.88 -17.34
CA LEU A 146 11.10 -8.07 -16.56
C LEU A 146 11.20 -7.80 -15.05
N ASN A 147 12.27 -7.14 -14.61
CA ASN A 147 12.45 -6.74 -13.22
C ASN A 147 11.27 -5.88 -12.71
N THR A 148 10.85 -4.89 -13.50
CA THR A 148 9.72 -4.00 -13.19
C THR A 148 8.42 -4.78 -12.95
N TRP A 149 8.12 -5.76 -13.80
CA TRP A 149 6.93 -6.60 -13.66
C TRP A 149 7.02 -7.59 -12.50
N ILE A 150 8.20 -8.16 -12.24
CA ILE A 150 8.43 -9.01 -11.07
C ILE A 150 8.17 -8.22 -9.80
N HIS A 151 8.70 -7.00 -9.67
CA HIS A 151 8.41 -6.15 -8.52
C HIS A 151 6.93 -5.81 -8.38
N PHE A 152 6.20 -5.64 -9.49
CA PHE A 152 4.75 -5.44 -9.43
C PHE A 152 4.04 -6.66 -8.80
N VAL A 153 4.36 -7.87 -9.26
CA VAL A 153 3.80 -9.12 -8.71
C VAL A 153 4.20 -9.31 -7.24
N VAL A 154 5.47 -9.09 -6.90
CA VAL A 154 5.97 -9.18 -5.53
C VAL A 154 5.22 -8.24 -4.59
N ASN A 155 4.93 -7.00 -5.02
CA ASN A 155 4.19 -6.05 -4.19
C ASN A 155 2.70 -6.41 -4.06
N ILE A 156 2.07 -7.03 -5.07
CA ILE A 156 0.71 -7.61 -4.94
C ILE A 156 0.71 -8.72 -3.89
N VAL A 157 1.61 -9.70 -4.03
CA VAL A 157 1.72 -10.85 -3.12
C VAL A 157 1.99 -10.40 -1.69
N SER A 158 2.94 -9.48 -1.52
CA SER A 158 3.28 -8.93 -0.21
C SER A 158 2.07 -8.18 0.40
N THR A 159 1.34 -7.39 -0.39
CA THR A 159 0.13 -6.69 0.10
C THR A 159 -0.95 -7.68 0.55
N ILE A 160 -1.15 -8.81 -0.15
CA ILE A 160 -2.09 -9.86 0.26
C ILE A 160 -1.72 -10.41 1.62
N LEU A 161 -0.43 -10.70 1.84
CA LEU A 161 0.08 -11.12 3.15
C LEU A 161 -0.17 -10.03 4.19
N LEU A 162 0.18 -8.77 3.94
CA LEU A 162 -0.07 -7.67 4.89
C LEU A 162 -1.56 -7.50 5.25
N CYS A 163 -2.46 -7.65 4.27
CA CYS A 163 -3.91 -7.64 4.48
C CYS A 163 -4.36 -8.78 5.39
N GLY A 164 -3.81 -9.98 5.15
CA GLY A 164 -3.93 -11.14 6.02
C GLY A 164 -3.46 -10.77 7.42
N SER A 165 -2.19 -10.42 7.62
CA SER A 165 -1.63 -10.06 8.93
C SER A 165 -2.53 -9.12 9.73
N ASN A 166 -3.02 -8.05 9.09
CA ASN A 166 -3.94 -7.10 9.71
C ASN A 166 -5.26 -7.75 10.18
N TYR A 167 -5.85 -8.62 9.36
CA TYR A 167 -7.07 -9.37 9.69
C TYR A 167 -6.89 -10.28 10.91
N TYR A 168 -5.77 -11.01 11.00
CA TYR A 168 -5.49 -11.93 12.11
C TYR A 168 -5.15 -11.16 13.38
N MET A 169 -4.34 -10.09 13.25
CA MET A 169 -4.03 -9.19 14.34
C MET A 169 -5.29 -8.54 14.94
N GLN A 170 -6.29 -8.21 14.13
CA GLN A 170 -7.59 -7.72 14.61
C GLN A 170 -8.34 -8.79 15.42
N ILE A 171 -8.35 -10.05 14.97
CA ILE A 171 -8.99 -11.15 15.72
C ILE A 171 -8.29 -11.42 17.05
N LEU A 172 -6.96 -11.44 17.05
CA LEU A 172 -6.16 -11.71 18.25
C LEU A 172 -6.28 -10.62 19.30
N SER A 173 -6.38 -9.36 18.87
CA SER A 173 -6.56 -8.19 19.75
C SER A 173 -8.00 -7.97 20.21
N ALA A 174 -8.97 -8.71 19.66
CA ALA A 174 -10.36 -8.58 20.03
C ALA A 174 -10.65 -9.18 21.43
N PRO A 175 -11.35 -8.43 22.30
CA PRO A 175 -11.64 -8.88 23.66
C PRO A 175 -12.79 -9.90 23.69
N THR A 176 -12.85 -10.68 24.76
CA THR A 176 -14.01 -11.55 25.08
C THR A 176 -14.88 -10.89 26.15
N ARG A 177 -16.15 -11.31 26.26
CA ARG A 177 -17.08 -10.79 27.28
C ARG A 177 -16.52 -10.90 28.70
N HIS A 178 -15.87 -12.01 29.01
CA HIS A 178 -15.22 -12.22 30.31
C HIS A 178 -14.11 -11.18 30.58
N VAL A 179 -13.24 -10.91 29.62
CA VAL A 179 -12.16 -9.91 29.77
C VAL A 179 -12.76 -8.51 29.95
N ILE A 180 -13.80 -8.17 29.18
CA ILE A 180 -14.51 -6.90 29.32
C ILE A 180 -15.09 -6.74 30.72
N ASN A 181 -15.80 -7.75 31.24
CA ASN A 181 -16.39 -7.69 32.59
C ASN A 181 -15.33 -7.47 33.66
N ARG A 182 -14.19 -8.16 33.53
CA ARG A 182 -13.05 -8.00 34.45
C ARG A 182 -12.50 -6.58 34.42
N GLU A 183 -12.21 -6.04 33.24
CA GLU A 183 -11.61 -4.69 33.12
C GLU A 183 -12.61 -3.58 33.47
N HIS A 184 -13.89 -3.75 33.14
CA HIS A 184 -14.95 -2.81 33.53
C HIS A 184 -15.10 -2.70 35.05
N ALA A 185 -14.88 -3.79 35.80
CA ALA A 185 -14.86 -3.75 37.27
C ALA A 185 -13.74 -2.84 37.81
N TYR A 186 -12.63 -2.72 37.09
CA TYR A 186 -11.53 -1.78 37.37
C TYR A 186 -11.70 -0.43 36.67
N ARG A 187 -12.89 -0.13 36.12
CA ARG A 187 -13.19 1.10 35.36
C ARG A 187 -12.24 1.31 34.18
N ARG A 188 -11.91 0.23 33.47
CA ARG A 188 -11.11 0.25 32.24
C ARG A 188 -11.92 -0.29 31.08
N TRP A 189 -11.97 0.44 29.97
CA TRP A 189 -12.70 0.03 28.76
C TRP A 189 -11.73 -0.47 27.67
N LEU A 190 -12.18 -1.43 26.86
CA LEU A 190 -11.44 -2.00 25.73
C LEU A 190 -11.98 -1.51 24.39
N ASP A 191 -11.15 -1.57 23.36
CA ASP A 191 -11.58 -1.27 21.99
C ASP A 191 -12.33 -2.48 21.40
N ILE A 192 -13.47 -2.24 20.75
CA ILE A 192 -14.23 -3.26 20.02
C ILE A 192 -14.46 -2.79 18.58
N GLY A 193 -14.43 -3.72 17.63
CA GLY A 193 -14.75 -3.44 16.23
C GLY A 193 -13.60 -2.85 15.41
N ILE A 194 -12.42 -2.65 16.01
CA ILE A 194 -11.25 -2.07 15.36
C ILE A 194 -9.97 -2.84 15.75
N PRO A 195 -8.91 -2.83 14.94
CA PRO A 195 -7.61 -3.31 15.39
C PRO A 195 -7.11 -2.47 16.58
N SER A 196 -6.64 -3.10 17.66
CA SER A 196 -6.20 -2.35 18.85
C SER A 196 -4.98 -2.95 19.54
N VAL A 197 -3.87 -2.23 19.47
CA VAL A 197 -2.65 -2.52 20.24
C VAL A 197 -2.88 -2.30 21.73
N ARG A 198 -3.78 -1.36 22.11
CA ARG A 198 -4.11 -1.07 23.51
C ARG A 198 -4.69 -2.29 24.23
N ASN A 199 -5.53 -3.06 23.53
CA ASN A 199 -6.12 -4.27 24.09
C ASN A 199 -5.06 -5.34 24.41
N LEU A 200 -3.90 -5.32 23.75
CA LEU A 200 -2.85 -6.31 23.98
C LEU A 200 -2.37 -6.34 25.42
N HIS A 201 -2.41 -5.21 26.14
CA HIS A 201 -2.04 -5.20 27.56
C HIS A 201 -3.01 -6.00 28.44
N MET A 202 -4.26 -6.18 28.02
CA MET A 202 -5.35 -6.72 28.85
C MET A 202 -5.79 -8.16 28.47
N ILE A 203 -5.46 -8.63 27.25
CA ILE A 203 -5.81 -9.99 26.79
C ILE A 203 -4.85 -11.07 27.35
N PRO A 204 -5.11 -12.38 27.15
CA PRO A 204 -4.20 -13.46 27.57
C PRO A 204 -2.87 -13.51 26.79
N ALA A 205 -1.79 -13.92 27.46
CA ALA A 205 -0.42 -13.94 26.90
C ALA A 205 -0.25 -14.73 25.59
N PRO A 206 -0.86 -15.92 25.38
CA PRO A 206 -0.69 -16.65 24.11
C PRO A 206 -1.18 -15.87 22.89
N ARG A 207 -2.26 -15.09 23.03
CA ARG A 207 -2.76 -14.23 21.95
C ARG A 207 -1.82 -13.06 21.68
N LYS A 208 -1.23 -12.47 22.72
CA LYS A 208 -0.23 -11.40 22.59
C LYS A 208 1.03 -11.89 21.87
N ALA A 209 1.52 -13.06 22.26
CA ALA A 209 2.70 -13.68 21.66
C ALA A 209 2.45 -13.95 20.16
N LEU A 210 1.32 -14.57 19.83
CA LEU A 210 0.96 -14.84 18.43
C LEU A 210 0.80 -13.55 17.61
N TRP A 211 0.19 -12.51 18.19
CA TRP A 211 0.09 -11.20 17.55
C TRP A 211 1.47 -10.59 17.29
N GLY A 212 2.38 -10.67 18.27
CA GLY A 212 3.74 -10.15 18.17
C GLY A 212 4.57 -10.87 17.11
N VAL A 213 4.46 -12.21 17.03
CA VAL A 213 5.13 -13.01 15.99
C VAL A 213 4.63 -12.63 14.60
N ILE A 214 3.31 -12.49 14.41
CA ILE A 214 2.74 -12.06 13.12
C ILE A 214 3.28 -10.68 12.73
N LEU A 215 3.32 -9.72 13.65
CA LEU A 215 3.87 -8.38 13.37
C LEU A 215 5.36 -8.46 12.99
N LEU A 216 6.16 -9.19 13.78
CA LEU A 216 7.60 -9.31 13.58
C LEU A 216 7.96 -9.95 12.24
N VAL A 217 7.15 -10.91 11.79
CA VAL A 217 7.35 -11.61 10.51
C VAL A 217 6.83 -10.78 9.33
N SER A 218 5.75 -10.02 9.51
CA SER A 218 5.11 -9.28 8.41
C SER A 218 5.90 -8.02 7.99
N LEU A 219 6.50 -7.31 8.95
CA LEU A 219 7.20 -6.05 8.65
C LEU A 219 8.48 -6.24 7.79
N PRO A 220 9.36 -7.21 8.07
CA PRO A 220 10.56 -7.44 7.28
C PRO A 220 10.27 -8.12 5.94
N LEU A 221 9.12 -8.81 5.80
CA LEU A 221 8.81 -9.60 4.62
C LEU A 221 8.73 -8.71 3.36
N HIS A 222 8.01 -7.58 3.39
CA HIS A 222 7.96 -6.63 2.26
C HIS A 222 9.35 -6.08 1.86
N LEU A 223 10.23 -5.89 2.84
CA LEU A 223 11.58 -5.38 2.64
C LEU A 223 12.47 -6.42 1.95
N ALA A 224 12.47 -7.65 2.46
CA ALA A 224 13.28 -8.72 1.92
C ALA A 224 12.77 -9.19 0.54
N TYR A 225 11.44 -9.22 0.33
CA TYR A 225 10.85 -9.71 -0.91
C TYR A 225 11.23 -8.83 -2.12
N ASN A 226 11.26 -7.51 -1.93
CA ASN A 226 11.72 -6.58 -2.96
C ASN A 226 13.23 -6.65 -3.23
N SER A 227 13.98 -7.49 -2.51
CA SER A 227 15.42 -7.72 -2.73
C SER A 227 15.72 -9.12 -3.27
N VAL A 228 14.70 -9.92 -3.55
CA VAL A 228 14.87 -11.29 -4.09
C VAL A 228 15.38 -11.24 -5.53
N PHE A 229 14.84 -10.33 -6.33
CA PHE A 229 15.31 -10.08 -7.70
C PHE A 229 15.98 -8.72 -7.76
N SER A 230 17.10 -8.64 -8.47
CA SER A 230 17.84 -7.40 -8.69
C SER A 230 18.33 -7.34 -10.13
N HIS A 231 18.22 -6.16 -10.72
CA HIS A 231 18.81 -5.88 -12.03
C HIS A 231 20.26 -5.46 -11.84
N SER A 232 21.16 -6.02 -12.63
CA SER A 232 22.55 -5.58 -12.71
C SER A 232 22.99 -5.29 -14.13
N TRP A 233 23.96 -4.41 -14.27
CA TRP A 233 24.54 -4.06 -15.56
C TRP A 233 26.06 -4.01 -15.47
N THR A 234 26.72 -4.33 -16.57
CA THR A 234 28.17 -4.37 -16.66
C THR A 234 28.71 -3.10 -17.31
N ARG A 235 29.65 -2.43 -16.65
CA ARG A 235 30.47 -1.37 -17.24
C ARG A 235 31.63 -2.03 -17.98
N GLN A 236 31.75 -1.76 -19.27
CA GLN A 236 32.87 -2.25 -20.07
C GLN A 236 34.13 -1.43 -19.76
N ALA A 237 35.25 -2.10 -19.51
CA ALA A 237 36.57 -1.46 -19.54
C ALA A 237 37.01 -1.31 -21.01
N TYR A 238 37.60 -0.18 -21.35
CA TYR A 238 37.99 0.09 -22.73
C TYR A 238 39.21 1.01 -22.84
N ALA A 239 39.94 0.88 -23.94
CA ALA A 239 41.01 1.77 -24.33
C ALA A 239 40.57 2.62 -25.52
N ALA A 240 40.98 3.89 -25.52
CA ALA A 240 40.88 4.78 -26.66
C ALA A 240 42.28 5.11 -27.16
N ALA A 241 42.50 5.03 -28.47
CA ALA A 241 43.78 5.44 -29.05
C ALA A 241 43.59 6.21 -30.35
N LEU A 242 44.37 7.28 -30.49
CA LEU A 242 44.59 7.97 -31.75
C LEU A 242 45.73 7.30 -32.50
N ILE A 243 45.44 6.80 -33.69
CA ILE A 243 46.35 5.99 -34.49
C ILE A 243 46.48 6.51 -35.92
N ASN A 244 47.63 6.24 -36.53
CA ASN A 244 47.80 6.37 -37.96
C ASN A 244 47.08 5.21 -38.67
N SER A 245 46.56 5.45 -39.88
CA SER A 245 45.90 4.42 -40.71
C SER A 245 46.69 3.11 -40.85
N ASN A 246 48.03 3.18 -40.84
CA ASN A 246 48.90 2.02 -40.99
C ASN A 246 48.87 1.07 -39.78
N PHE A 247 48.43 1.53 -38.61
CA PHE A 247 48.29 0.66 -37.43
C PHE A 247 47.34 -0.50 -37.71
N ILE A 248 46.19 -0.25 -38.37
CA ILE A 248 45.20 -1.29 -38.69
C ILE A 248 45.76 -2.33 -39.67
N THR A 249 46.73 -1.93 -40.50
CA THR A 249 47.42 -2.83 -41.44
C THR A 249 48.60 -3.59 -40.84
N GLY A 250 48.81 -3.51 -39.52
CA GLY A 250 49.88 -4.24 -38.82
C GLY A 250 51.23 -3.51 -38.77
N ALA A 251 51.24 -2.18 -38.89
CA ALA A 251 52.48 -1.42 -38.68
C ALA A 251 53.01 -1.58 -37.25
N SER A 252 54.32 -1.45 -37.08
CA SER A 252 54.94 -1.40 -35.75
C SER A 252 54.39 -0.24 -34.92
N PHE A 253 54.35 -0.44 -33.61
CA PHE A 253 53.94 0.57 -32.65
C PHE A 253 54.75 0.43 -31.35
N ASP A 254 54.78 1.50 -30.57
CA ASP A 254 55.27 1.50 -29.20
C ASP A 254 54.29 2.28 -28.31
N ALA A 255 53.71 1.56 -27.36
CA ALA A 255 52.76 2.05 -26.37
C ALA A 255 53.43 2.30 -25.00
N GLY A 256 54.76 2.43 -24.96
CA GLY A 256 55.53 2.93 -23.81
C GLY A 256 55.69 1.98 -22.62
N SER A 257 54.87 0.93 -22.50
CA SER A 257 55.00 -0.12 -21.47
C SER A 257 54.71 -1.50 -22.04
N SER A 258 55.25 -2.56 -21.41
CA SER A 258 55.01 -3.95 -21.81
C SER A 258 53.54 -4.32 -21.84
N ASP A 259 52.77 -3.85 -20.85
CA ASP A 259 51.37 -4.19 -20.69
C ASP A 259 50.50 -3.48 -21.73
N ASN A 260 50.79 -2.20 -22.02
CA ASN A 260 50.13 -1.49 -23.11
C ASN A 260 50.50 -2.10 -24.46
N ASN A 261 51.76 -2.50 -24.67
CA ASN A 261 52.19 -3.13 -25.90
C ASN A 261 51.45 -4.46 -26.14
N LYS A 262 51.22 -5.23 -25.08
CA LYS A 262 50.38 -6.44 -25.15
C LYS A 262 48.92 -6.11 -25.48
N LEU A 263 48.31 -5.17 -24.76
CA LEU A 263 46.93 -4.75 -24.97
C LEU A 263 46.70 -4.24 -26.40
N PHE A 264 47.52 -3.30 -26.87
CA PHE A 264 47.39 -2.73 -28.20
C PHE A 264 47.79 -3.71 -29.29
N GLY A 265 48.64 -4.70 -29.00
CA GLY A 265 48.89 -5.84 -29.90
C GLY A 265 47.64 -6.69 -30.09
N ASP A 266 46.94 -7.03 -29.01
CA ASP A 266 45.68 -7.76 -29.05
C ASP A 266 44.58 -6.93 -29.78
N ILE A 267 44.53 -5.62 -29.54
CA ILE A 267 43.60 -4.71 -30.23
C ILE A 267 43.93 -4.62 -31.72
N GLN A 268 45.21 -4.50 -32.11
CA GLN A 268 45.64 -4.45 -33.51
C GLN A 268 45.23 -5.73 -34.25
N ALA A 269 45.47 -6.89 -33.64
CA ALA A 269 45.12 -8.19 -34.19
C ALA A 269 43.60 -8.35 -34.40
N ASN A 270 42.77 -7.77 -33.52
CA ASN A 270 41.31 -7.83 -33.60
C ASN A 270 40.67 -6.66 -34.35
N SER A 271 41.43 -5.63 -34.72
CA SER A 271 40.93 -4.36 -35.26
C SER A 271 40.14 -4.49 -36.56
N THR A 272 40.37 -5.54 -37.35
CA THR A 272 39.62 -5.83 -38.58
C THR A 272 38.15 -6.15 -38.34
N GLY A 273 37.79 -6.57 -37.12
CA GLY A 273 36.40 -6.84 -36.73
C GLY A 273 35.65 -5.61 -36.20
N TYR A 274 36.31 -4.46 -36.10
CA TYR A 274 35.70 -3.26 -35.51
C TYR A 274 34.80 -2.53 -36.51
N PHE A 275 33.73 -1.93 -36.01
CA PHE A 275 32.79 -1.17 -36.80
C PHE A 275 33.36 0.19 -37.16
N ARG A 276 33.35 0.51 -38.45
CA ARG A 276 33.74 1.83 -38.94
C ARG A 276 32.59 2.82 -38.71
N LEU A 277 32.84 3.82 -37.86
CA LEU A 277 31.91 4.92 -37.56
C LEU A 277 32.45 6.24 -38.09
N SER A 278 31.55 7.14 -38.50
CA SER A 278 31.93 8.53 -38.78
C SER A 278 32.41 9.23 -37.50
N ALA A 279 33.12 10.35 -37.62
CA ALA A 279 33.52 11.14 -36.44
C ALA A 279 32.31 11.50 -35.55
N ALA A 280 31.22 11.98 -36.14
CA ALA A 280 30.01 12.36 -35.41
C ALA A 280 29.32 11.15 -34.74
N ASP A 281 29.25 10.01 -35.41
CA ASP A 281 28.67 8.79 -34.82
C ASP A 281 29.57 8.26 -33.69
N CYS A 282 30.90 8.30 -33.88
CA CYS A 282 31.85 7.91 -32.83
C CYS A 282 31.66 8.75 -31.57
N VAL A 283 31.51 10.07 -31.76
CA VAL A 283 31.22 10.99 -30.66
C VAL A 283 29.90 10.63 -30.01
N ARG A 284 28.83 10.36 -30.77
CA ARG A 284 27.53 9.98 -30.19
C ARG A 284 27.57 8.70 -29.37
N GLU A 285 28.34 7.69 -29.79
CA GLU A 285 28.39 6.38 -29.14
C GLU A 285 29.32 6.36 -27.90
N TYR A 286 30.38 7.18 -27.90
CA TYR A 286 31.38 7.20 -26.81
C TYR A 286 31.26 8.39 -25.84
N ASN A 287 30.49 9.43 -26.19
CA ASN A 287 30.24 10.59 -25.31
C ASN A 287 29.19 10.27 -24.22
N HIS A 288 29.49 9.25 -23.44
CA HIS A 288 28.68 8.76 -22.33
C HIS A 288 29.57 8.50 -21.12
N LYS A 289 29.10 8.83 -19.91
CA LYS A 289 29.85 8.55 -18.66
C LYS A 289 30.01 7.05 -18.40
N THR A 290 29.23 6.22 -19.07
CA THR A 290 29.27 4.77 -18.93
C THR A 290 28.96 4.10 -20.26
N LEU A 291 29.89 3.29 -20.74
CA LEU A 291 29.72 2.42 -21.90
C LEU A 291 29.19 1.06 -21.46
N LEU A 292 28.06 0.64 -22.05
CA LEU A 292 27.40 -0.64 -21.75
C LEU A 292 27.63 -1.68 -22.86
N ASP A 293 27.65 -1.24 -24.12
CA ASP A 293 27.67 -2.09 -25.32
C ASP A 293 28.95 -1.95 -26.16
N ARG A 294 29.72 -0.88 -25.95
CA ARG A 294 30.97 -0.59 -26.65
C ARG A 294 32.20 -0.96 -25.82
N GLY A 295 33.26 -1.36 -26.53
CA GLY A 295 34.59 -1.66 -26.01
C GLY A 295 35.64 -0.70 -26.55
N ASN A 296 36.82 -1.21 -26.92
CA ASN A 296 37.95 -0.39 -27.38
C ASN A 296 37.60 0.45 -28.62
N VAL A 297 38.23 1.62 -28.75
CA VAL A 297 38.06 2.52 -29.89
C VAL A 297 39.40 3.00 -30.43
N LEU A 298 39.54 2.90 -31.76
CA LEU A 298 40.68 3.41 -32.50
C LEU A 298 40.24 4.59 -33.36
N VAL A 299 40.72 5.78 -33.02
CA VAL A 299 40.50 6.99 -33.80
C VAL A 299 41.57 7.05 -34.90
N VAL A 300 41.15 7.05 -36.16
CA VAL A 300 42.08 6.95 -37.29
C VAL A 300 42.31 8.33 -37.89
N THR A 301 43.59 8.65 -38.09
CA THR A 301 44.02 9.86 -38.80
C THR A 301 45.07 9.53 -39.87
N SER A 302 45.05 10.29 -40.97
CA SER A 302 46.07 10.28 -42.00
C SER A 302 47.33 11.08 -41.63
N VAL A 303 47.34 11.78 -40.50
CA VAL A 303 48.48 12.59 -40.06
C VAL A 303 49.68 11.68 -39.75
N PRO A 304 50.89 11.98 -40.28
CA PRO A 304 52.09 11.20 -39.99
C PRO A 304 52.50 11.35 -38.52
N THR A 305 53.05 10.28 -37.95
CA THR A 305 53.47 10.26 -36.55
C THR A 305 54.75 11.06 -36.33
N ARG A 306 54.89 11.68 -35.15
CA ARG A 306 56.10 12.46 -34.78
C ARG A 306 57.36 11.60 -34.66
N GLN A 307 57.20 10.30 -34.41
CA GLN A 307 58.27 9.31 -34.34
C GLN A 307 58.20 8.38 -35.56
N PRO A 308 59.23 8.33 -36.43
CA PRO A 308 59.26 7.43 -37.57
C PRO A 308 59.08 5.97 -37.13
N GLY A 309 58.03 5.31 -37.60
CA GLY A 309 57.78 3.88 -37.35
C GLY A 309 56.89 3.55 -36.15
N ASN A 310 56.46 4.53 -35.35
CA ASN A 310 55.37 4.34 -34.38
C ASN A 310 54.03 4.70 -35.03
N SER A 311 53.01 3.86 -34.86
CA SER A 311 51.68 4.07 -35.46
C SER A 311 50.60 4.48 -34.46
N ILE A 312 50.94 4.58 -33.16
CA ILE A 312 50.09 5.18 -32.11
C ILE A 312 50.58 6.61 -31.84
N LEU A 313 49.66 7.59 -31.80
CA LEU A 313 49.95 9.01 -31.54
C LEU A 313 49.66 9.38 -30.09
N ALA A 314 48.52 8.92 -29.58
CA ALA A 314 48.06 9.15 -28.22
C ALA A 314 47.11 8.03 -27.82
N MET A 315 47.03 7.74 -26.53
CA MET A 315 46.16 6.69 -26.01
C MET A 315 45.81 6.96 -24.56
N ASP A 316 44.68 6.41 -24.14
CA ASP A 316 44.23 6.39 -22.76
C ASP A 316 43.44 5.11 -22.50
N ASP A 317 43.37 4.67 -21.25
CA ASP A 317 42.60 3.50 -20.85
C ASP A 317 41.71 3.74 -19.64
N PHE A 318 40.45 3.32 -19.77
CA PHE A 318 39.39 3.58 -18.81
C PHE A 318 39.01 2.28 -18.10
N VAL A 319 39.57 2.12 -16.90
CA VAL A 319 39.42 0.92 -16.06
C VAL A 319 39.03 1.33 -14.64
N GLY A 320 38.14 0.57 -14.01
CA GLY A 320 37.76 0.76 -12.60
C GLY A 320 36.56 1.69 -12.36
N VAL A 321 36.43 2.16 -11.10
CA VAL A 321 35.28 2.87 -10.52
C VAL A 321 35.49 4.37 -10.37
N ARG A 322 36.58 4.96 -10.90
CA ARG A 322 36.67 6.43 -10.96
C ARG A 322 35.55 6.94 -11.87
N ILE A 323 34.49 7.42 -11.22
CA ILE A 323 33.30 8.06 -11.81
C ILE A 323 33.56 9.58 -11.93
N GLU A 324 34.56 10.08 -11.21
CA GLU A 324 34.90 11.50 -11.10
C GLU A 324 35.76 11.99 -12.28
N ASP A 325 36.59 11.13 -12.87
CA ASP A 325 37.36 11.43 -14.09
C ASP A 325 36.53 10.95 -15.29
N GLY A 326 36.23 11.83 -16.24
CA GLY A 326 35.31 11.52 -17.33
C GLY A 326 35.87 10.40 -18.19
N SER A 327 35.11 9.32 -18.40
CA SER A 327 35.48 8.25 -19.33
C SER A 327 35.37 8.67 -20.80
N TRP A 328 35.53 9.95 -21.09
CA TRP A 328 35.35 10.60 -22.39
C TRP A 328 36.28 11.82 -22.53
N ASP A 329 37.14 12.10 -21.54
CA ASP A 329 38.05 13.25 -21.53
C ASP A 329 39.02 13.22 -22.73
N TRP A 330 39.35 12.02 -23.22
CA TRP A 330 40.13 11.80 -24.44
C TRP A 330 39.51 12.42 -25.70
N MET A 331 38.18 12.66 -25.71
CA MET A 331 37.46 13.22 -26.86
C MET A 331 37.72 14.71 -27.05
N CYS A 332 38.30 15.37 -26.04
CA CYS A 332 38.55 16.80 -25.99
C CYS A 332 40.05 17.10 -25.87
N ALA A 333 40.59 17.92 -26.77
CA ALA A 333 41.92 18.50 -26.64
C ALA A 333 41.79 19.95 -26.14
N SER A 334 42.42 20.27 -25.01
CA SER A 334 42.59 21.65 -24.54
C SER A 334 44.04 22.08 -24.68
N CYS A 335 44.31 23.31 -25.09
CA CYS A 335 45.66 23.83 -25.20
C CYS A 335 45.76 25.15 -24.44
N ASP A 336 46.73 25.22 -23.52
CA ASP A 336 47.05 26.44 -22.79
C ASP A 336 48.57 26.68 -22.86
N GLU A 337 48.97 27.91 -23.13
CA GLU A 337 50.38 28.34 -23.23
C GLU A 337 51.33 27.41 -24.05
N GLY A 338 50.82 26.82 -25.14
CA GLY A 338 51.62 25.97 -26.04
C GLY A 338 51.74 24.49 -25.62
N TYR A 339 51.10 24.08 -24.53
CA TYR A 339 50.97 22.68 -24.11
C TYR A 339 49.52 22.24 -24.27
N CYS A 340 49.30 21.18 -25.07
CA CYS A 340 47.99 20.58 -25.24
C CYS A 340 47.85 19.34 -24.36
N TYR A 341 46.77 19.27 -23.59
CA TYR A 341 46.40 18.17 -22.71
C TYR A 341 44.93 17.80 -22.92
N THR A 342 44.53 16.61 -22.49
CA THR A 342 43.11 16.24 -22.41
C THR A 342 42.42 17.17 -21.43
N GLY A 343 41.43 17.93 -21.88
CA GLY A 343 40.75 18.92 -21.04
C GLY A 343 39.89 18.25 -19.98
N ASN A 344 40.08 18.61 -18.70
CA ASN A 344 39.22 18.14 -17.59
C ASN A 344 37.85 18.85 -17.57
N GLU A 345 37.69 19.93 -18.32
CA GLU A 345 36.40 20.63 -18.48
C GLU A 345 35.77 20.26 -19.82
N GLY A 346 34.60 19.64 -19.74
CA GLY A 346 33.86 19.13 -20.89
C GLY A 346 33.77 20.10 -22.05
N CYS A 347 34.36 19.73 -23.19
CA CYS A 347 34.19 20.49 -24.43
C CYS A 347 32.79 20.27 -25.02
N ASP A 348 32.19 21.32 -25.59
CA ASP A 348 30.89 21.21 -26.24
C ASP A 348 31.02 20.50 -27.60
N LEU A 349 30.78 19.19 -27.57
CA LEU A 349 30.80 18.32 -28.74
C LEU A 349 29.53 18.41 -29.61
N SER A 350 28.55 19.25 -29.26
CA SER A 350 27.33 19.42 -30.07
C SER A 350 27.65 19.88 -31.50
N THR A 351 28.60 20.81 -31.64
CA THR A 351 29.04 21.32 -32.95
C THR A 351 29.72 20.25 -33.81
N VAL A 352 30.38 19.27 -33.18
CA VAL A 352 30.99 18.12 -33.86
C VAL A 352 29.90 17.12 -34.29
N ILE A 353 28.92 16.87 -33.42
CA ILE A 353 27.78 15.99 -33.70
C ILE A 353 26.95 16.53 -34.88
N ASP A 354 26.77 17.85 -34.93
CA ASP A 354 26.05 18.56 -36.00
C ASP A 354 26.90 18.75 -37.27
N GLY A 355 28.18 18.35 -37.25
CA GLY A 355 29.10 18.43 -38.39
C GLY A 355 29.61 19.84 -38.72
N SER A 356 29.44 20.78 -37.79
CA SER A 356 29.84 22.19 -37.95
C SER A 356 31.34 22.40 -37.80
N THR A 357 32.00 21.55 -37.01
CA THR A 357 33.43 21.62 -36.69
C THR A 357 34.09 20.25 -36.84
N PRO A 358 35.38 20.20 -37.26
CA PRO A 358 36.11 18.95 -37.30
C PRO A 358 36.40 18.44 -35.88
N TRP A 359 36.33 17.12 -35.68
CA TRP A 359 36.63 16.50 -34.39
C TRP A 359 38.14 16.40 -34.17
N THR A 360 38.63 16.90 -33.04
CA THR A 360 40.05 16.87 -32.64
C THR A 360 40.24 16.24 -31.26
N PRO A 361 40.20 14.89 -31.14
CA PRO A 361 40.42 14.18 -29.87
C PRO A 361 41.91 14.03 -29.55
N PHE A 362 42.25 13.93 -28.26
CA PHE A 362 43.61 13.86 -27.69
C PHE A 362 44.53 15.06 -27.94
N LEU A 363 44.64 15.51 -29.19
CA LEU A 363 45.59 16.52 -29.65
C LEU A 363 44.89 17.55 -30.53
N TYR A 364 45.35 18.79 -30.45
CA TYR A 364 44.81 19.88 -31.25
C TYR A 364 45.28 19.82 -32.72
N ASN A 365 44.42 20.29 -33.62
CA ASN A 365 44.68 20.37 -35.07
C ASN A 365 44.96 19.02 -35.76
N ILE A 366 44.29 17.95 -35.32
CA ILE A 366 44.31 16.65 -35.98
C ILE A 366 42.97 16.40 -36.64
N THR A 367 42.99 16.05 -37.92
CA THR A 367 41.81 15.63 -38.66
C THR A 367 41.54 14.15 -38.44
N VAL A 368 40.37 13.82 -37.90
CA VAL A 368 39.89 12.44 -37.77
C VAL A 368 39.17 12.01 -39.04
N ASP A 369 39.60 10.91 -39.62
CA ASP A 369 38.98 10.36 -40.83
C ASP A 369 37.75 9.51 -40.47
N TYR A 370 37.91 8.63 -39.50
CA TYR A 370 36.86 7.77 -38.94
C TYR A 370 37.32 7.19 -37.60
N CYS A 371 36.43 6.51 -36.88
CA CYS A 371 36.85 5.65 -35.78
C CYS A 371 36.43 4.19 -36.01
N ALA A 372 37.27 3.26 -35.56
CA ALA A 372 36.97 1.84 -35.52
C ALA A 372 36.58 1.48 -34.08
N SER A 373 35.32 1.10 -33.89
CA SER A 373 34.73 0.81 -32.59
C SER A 373 34.49 -0.68 -32.40
N GLU A 374 34.93 -1.20 -31.26
CA GLU A 374 34.60 -2.55 -30.82
C GLU A 374 33.17 -2.58 -30.26
N TYR A 375 32.29 -3.40 -30.84
CA TYR A 375 30.97 -3.68 -30.27
C TYR A 375 31.00 -4.99 -29.48
N ARG A 376 30.62 -4.94 -28.21
CA ARG A 376 30.52 -6.11 -27.32
C ARG A 376 29.09 -6.47 -26.95
N GLY A 377 28.13 -5.59 -27.24
CA GLY A 377 26.74 -5.72 -26.84
C GLY A 377 26.55 -5.47 -25.35
N GLU A 378 25.34 -5.04 -24.99
CA GLU A 378 24.99 -4.81 -23.59
C GLU A 378 25.01 -6.12 -22.79
N GLN A 379 25.62 -6.09 -21.60
CA GLN A 379 25.60 -7.20 -20.66
C GLN A 379 24.85 -6.79 -19.39
N CYS A 380 23.54 -6.96 -19.44
CA CYS A 380 22.66 -6.81 -18.29
C CYS A 380 22.16 -8.17 -17.82
N SER A 381 21.93 -8.29 -16.51
CA SER A 381 21.51 -9.52 -15.87
C SER A 381 20.38 -9.28 -14.89
N LEU A 382 19.41 -10.19 -14.86
CA LEU A 382 18.48 -10.31 -13.75
C LEU A 382 19.01 -11.36 -12.79
N ASN A 383 19.34 -10.94 -11.57
CA ASN A 383 19.93 -11.78 -10.55
C ASN A 383 18.88 -12.17 -9.49
N PHE A 384 18.93 -13.42 -9.07
CA PHE A 384 18.12 -13.98 -8.01
C PHE A 384 18.95 -14.21 -6.74
N SER A 385 18.50 -13.68 -5.61
CA SER A 385 19.13 -13.89 -4.31
C SER A 385 18.49 -15.05 -3.56
N LEU A 386 19.22 -16.16 -3.47
CA LEU A 386 18.80 -17.34 -2.71
C LEU A 386 18.64 -17.02 -1.22
N GLY A 387 19.50 -16.16 -0.66
CA GLY A 387 19.47 -15.77 0.75
C GLY A 387 18.18 -15.04 1.12
N PHE A 388 17.83 -13.99 0.38
CA PHE A 388 16.58 -13.25 0.63
C PHE A 388 15.34 -14.10 0.38
N MET A 389 15.33 -14.93 -0.65
CA MET A 389 14.19 -15.81 -0.91
C MET A 389 14.02 -16.86 0.19
N THR A 390 15.12 -17.42 0.70
CA THR A 390 15.09 -18.36 1.84
C THR A 390 14.49 -17.68 3.07
N PHE A 391 14.91 -16.46 3.37
CA PHE A 391 14.34 -15.66 4.46
C PHE A 391 12.83 -15.44 4.26
N VAL A 392 12.40 -15.04 3.06
CA VAL A 392 10.97 -14.86 2.73
C VAL A 392 10.18 -16.16 2.91
N CYS A 393 10.72 -17.31 2.49
CA CYS A 393 10.10 -18.63 2.69
C CYS A 393 9.95 -18.98 4.17
N VAL A 394 10.99 -18.75 4.99
CA VAL A 394 10.93 -18.99 6.45
C VAL A 394 9.88 -18.10 7.11
N CYS A 395 9.88 -16.81 6.79
CA CYS A 395 8.86 -15.88 7.28
C CYS A 395 7.45 -16.33 6.88
N ASN A 396 7.23 -16.67 5.61
CA ASN A 396 5.92 -17.12 5.14
C ASN A 396 5.50 -18.47 5.78
N PHE A 397 6.45 -19.37 6.04
CA PHE A 397 6.17 -20.61 6.78
C PHE A 397 5.70 -20.31 8.21
N ILE A 398 6.43 -19.48 8.96
CA ILE A 398 6.04 -19.08 10.33
C ILE A 398 4.65 -18.43 10.30
N TYR A 399 4.40 -17.59 9.30
CA TYR A 399 3.13 -16.94 9.09
C TYR A 399 1.98 -17.94 8.88
N VAL A 400 2.15 -18.93 7.99
CA VAL A 400 1.17 -20.02 7.78
C VAL A 400 0.94 -20.83 9.06
N VAL A 401 2.00 -21.14 9.83
CA VAL A 401 1.86 -21.85 11.11
C VAL A 401 1.02 -21.04 12.10
N CYS A 402 1.28 -19.74 12.23
CA CYS A 402 0.51 -18.83 13.08
C CYS A 402 -0.99 -18.85 12.71
N PHE A 403 -1.28 -18.96 11.42
CA PHE A 403 -2.64 -18.97 10.90
C PHE A 403 -3.38 -20.26 11.22
N MET A 404 -2.69 -21.40 11.12
CA MET A 404 -3.23 -22.71 11.49
C MET A 404 -3.49 -22.80 13.01
N ILE A 405 -2.63 -22.21 13.83
CA ILE A 405 -2.84 -22.11 15.29
C ILE A 405 -4.10 -21.29 15.60
N LEU A 406 -4.29 -20.14 14.95
CA LEU A 406 -5.49 -19.33 15.17
C LEU A 406 -6.76 -20.06 14.74
N TRP A 407 -6.71 -20.78 13.62
CA TRP A 407 -7.83 -21.56 13.11
C TRP A 407 -8.30 -22.61 14.11
N SER A 408 -7.37 -23.31 14.77
CA SER A 408 -7.66 -24.37 15.73
C SER A 408 -8.11 -23.85 17.10
N ALA A 409 -7.62 -22.69 17.57
CA ALA A 409 -7.82 -22.14 18.93
C ALA A 409 -9.25 -21.63 19.27
N SER A 410 -10.29 -22.14 18.61
CA SER A 410 -11.59 -21.49 18.44
C SER A 410 -12.61 -21.49 19.60
N ALA A 411 -12.17 -21.71 20.85
CA ALA A 411 -13.08 -21.86 22.00
C ALA A 411 -13.61 -20.53 22.60
N THR A 412 -12.93 -19.40 22.41
CA THR A 412 -13.19 -18.17 23.19
C THR A 412 -13.81 -17.08 22.33
N GLY A 413 -15.15 -17.11 22.16
CA GLY A 413 -15.92 -16.18 21.32
C GLY A 413 -15.50 -14.70 21.46
N PRO A 414 -14.68 -14.17 20.53
CA PRO A 414 -14.21 -12.79 20.60
C PRO A 414 -15.29 -11.85 20.07
N LEU A 415 -15.37 -10.64 20.63
CA LEU A 415 -16.27 -9.59 20.14
C LEU A 415 -15.55 -8.81 19.05
N LEU A 416 -15.77 -9.21 17.80
CA LEU A 416 -15.01 -8.71 16.64
C LEU A 416 -15.63 -7.45 16.03
N THR A 417 -16.94 -7.27 16.21
CA THR A 417 -17.72 -6.17 15.64
C THR A 417 -18.50 -5.45 16.73
N ILE A 418 -18.94 -4.21 16.46
CA ILE A 418 -19.84 -3.51 17.39
C ILE A 418 -21.17 -4.26 17.58
N GLY A 419 -21.64 -4.99 16.57
CA GLY A 419 -22.83 -5.82 16.69
C GLY A 419 -22.61 -6.99 17.65
N ASP A 420 -21.42 -7.62 17.65
CA ASP A 420 -21.09 -8.65 18.64
C ASP A 420 -21.16 -8.09 20.07
N ALA A 421 -20.67 -6.86 20.26
CA ALA A 421 -20.77 -6.16 21.54
C ALA A 421 -22.22 -5.87 21.93
N ILE A 422 -22.97 -5.19 21.06
CA ILE A 422 -24.39 -4.85 21.32
C ILE A 422 -25.16 -6.14 21.64
N LYS A 423 -25.00 -7.20 20.83
CA LYS A 423 -25.60 -8.51 21.09
C LYS A 423 -25.23 -9.02 22.49
N SER A 424 -23.94 -9.04 22.83
CA SER A 424 -23.46 -9.55 24.11
C SER A 424 -23.96 -8.74 25.31
N PHE A 425 -24.12 -7.42 25.18
CA PHE A 425 -24.62 -6.56 26.25
C PHE A 425 -26.16 -6.59 26.35
N LEU A 426 -26.87 -6.80 25.24
CA LEU A 426 -28.32 -7.04 25.25
C LEU A 426 -28.67 -8.39 25.88
N ASP A 427 -27.91 -9.44 25.57
CA ASP A 427 -28.08 -10.77 26.17
C ASP A 427 -27.79 -10.75 27.69
N GLN A 428 -26.78 -9.97 28.10
CA GLN A 428 -26.40 -9.82 29.49
C GLN A 428 -25.94 -8.39 29.74
N ALA A 429 -26.79 -7.55 30.35
CA ALA A 429 -26.45 -6.15 30.64
C ALA A 429 -25.29 -6.05 31.66
N ASP A 430 -24.44 -5.04 31.51
CA ASP A 430 -23.30 -4.82 32.41
C ASP A 430 -23.57 -3.72 33.44
N PHE A 431 -23.63 -4.14 34.70
CA PHE A 431 -23.97 -3.33 35.86
C PHE A 431 -23.04 -2.14 36.09
N THR A 432 -21.78 -2.20 35.67
CA THR A 432 -20.80 -1.11 35.87
C THR A 432 -21.15 0.15 35.08
N THR A 433 -21.96 0.00 34.04
CA THR A 433 -22.44 1.10 33.17
C THR A 433 -23.93 1.40 33.36
N SER A 434 -24.54 0.87 34.42
CA SER A 434 -25.92 1.19 34.76
C SER A 434 -26.07 2.67 35.15
N GLY A 435 -27.18 3.30 34.77
CA GLY A 435 -27.45 4.71 35.06
C GLY A 435 -26.86 5.73 34.07
N ILE A 436 -25.92 5.36 33.21
CA ILE A 436 -25.18 6.31 32.35
C ILE A 436 -25.46 6.17 30.84
N CYS A 437 -26.72 5.95 30.47
CA CYS A 437 -27.13 5.61 29.09
C CYS A 437 -26.83 6.66 28.00
N LEU A 438 -26.48 7.89 28.38
CA LEU A 438 -26.07 8.95 27.47
C LEU A 438 -24.55 9.14 27.38
N SER A 439 -23.73 8.33 28.07
CA SER A 439 -22.28 8.48 28.07
C SER A 439 -21.66 7.99 26.75
N GLY A 440 -21.01 8.90 26.02
CA GLY A 440 -20.12 8.57 24.92
C GLY A 440 -18.70 8.25 25.41
N LYS A 441 -17.79 7.99 24.47
CA LYS A 441 -16.37 7.70 24.78
C LYS A 441 -15.70 8.79 25.61
N HIS A 442 -16.02 10.06 25.31
CA HIS A 442 -15.42 11.20 25.99
C HIS A 442 -15.89 11.29 27.44
N GLU A 443 -17.20 11.14 27.66
CA GLU A 443 -17.82 11.15 28.98
C GLU A 443 -17.32 9.98 29.83
N ILE A 444 -17.20 8.77 29.27
CA ILE A 444 -16.61 7.62 29.97
C ILE A 444 -15.17 7.90 30.42
N ASN A 445 -14.34 8.46 29.54
CA ASN A 445 -12.95 8.77 29.91
C ASN A 445 -12.86 9.75 31.08
N GLN A 446 -13.73 10.75 31.14
CA GLN A 446 -13.79 11.69 32.26
C GLN A 446 -14.32 11.01 33.53
N GLN A 447 -15.43 10.27 33.42
CA GLN A 447 -16.10 9.62 34.56
C GLN A 447 -15.27 8.51 35.20
N TRP A 448 -14.58 7.70 34.41
CA TRP A 448 -13.83 6.54 34.90
C TRP A 448 -12.39 6.87 35.32
N SER A 449 -11.88 8.05 34.99
CA SER A 449 -10.56 8.53 35.45
C SER A 449 -10.60 9.36 36.73
N GLY A 450 -11.77 9.91 37.10
CA GLY A 450 -11.94 10.71 38.32
C GLY A 450 -11.94 9.88 39.61
N THR A 451 -11.39 10.45 40.69
CA THR A 451 -11.41 9.87 42.04
C THR A 451 -12.81 9.89 42.67
N ASP A 452 -13.62 10.90 42.37
CA ASP A 452 -15.01 11.04 42.86
C ASP A 452 -16.03 10.52 41.85
N TYR A 453 -16.08 9.20 41.67
CA TYR A 453 -17.16 8.57 40.92
C TYR A 453 -18.42 8.49 41.78
N SER A 454 -19.36 9.40 41.54
CA SER A 454 -20.76 9.22 41.95
C SER A 454 -21.55 8.70 40.75
N PRO A 455 -22.37 7.64 40.89
CA PRO A 455 -23.30 7.24 39.84
C PRO A 455 -24.28 8.40 39.63
N LEU A 456 -24.02 9.21 38.60
CA LEU A 456 -24.78 10.41 38.30
C LEU A 456 -26.27 10.08 38.15
N LYS A 457 -27.12 10.84 38.85
CA LYS A 457 -28.54 10.97 38.53
C LYS A 457 -28.64 11.45 37.08
N GLY A 458 -29.20 10.61 36.20
CA GLY A 458 -29.47 10.80 34.76
C GLY A 458 -28.89 12.04 34.07
N GLY A 459 -28.07 11.82 33.03
CA GLY A 459 -27.51 12.90 32.21
C GLY A 459 -28.57 13.68 31.42
N ILE A 460 -28.32 14.97 31.18
CA ILE A 460 -29.18 15.81 30.34
C ILE A 460 -28.85 15.54 28.87
N TRP A 461 -29.86 15.24 28.06
CA TRP A 461 -29.67 15.07 26.63
C TRP A 461 -29.47 16.42 25.93
N ASN A 462 -28.27 16.58 25.34
CA ASN A 462 -27.95 17.70 24.48
C ASN A 462 -27.50 17.15 23.11
N PRO A 463 -28.25 17.42 22.02
CA PRO A 463 -27.92 16.89 20.71
C PRO A 463 -26.60 17.48 20.20
N ARG A 464 -25.59 16.63 20.00
CA ARG A 464 -24.27 17.01 19.47
C ARG A 464 -24.08 16.53 18.02
N THR A 465 -23.39 17.33 17.23
CA THR A 465 -22.83 16.94 15.92
C THR A 465 -21.39 16.52 16.09
N TYR A 466 -20.99 15.44 15.45
CA TYR A 466 -19.62 14.96 15.46
C TYR A 466 -19.05 14.89 14.04
N TYR A 467 -17.75 15.10 13.90
CA TYR A 467 -17.01 14.79 12.67
C TYR A 467 -16.51 13.34 12.69
N TRP A 468 -16.24 12.76 11.53
CA TRP A 468 -15.80 11.36 11.42
C TRP A 468 -14.53 11.08 12.20
N PHE A 469 -13.56 12.00 12.15
CA PHE A 469 -12.30 11.87 12.89
C PHE A 469 -12.48 11.73 14.40
N GLN A 470 -13.58 12.20 14.98
CA GLN A 470 -13.83 12.13 16.43
C GLN A 470 -14.14 10.70 16.91
N ALA A 471 -14.45 9.76 16.01
CA ALA A 471 -14.56 8.35 16.35
C ALA A 471 -13.18 7.71 16.62
N CYS A 472 -12.11 8.30 16.07
CA CYS A 472 -10.75 7.78 16.13
C CYS A 472 -10.04 8.15 17.45
N SER A 473 -8.88 7.55 17.68
CA SER A 473 -7.91 8.09 18.65
C SER A 473 -7.16 9.25 18.01
N THR A 474 -7.08 10.39 18.69
CA THR A 474 -6.35 11.58 18.22
C THR A 474 -4.89 11.25 17.93
N TRP A 475 -4.23 10.52 18.83
CA TRP A 475 -2.84 10.08 18.62
C TRP A 475 -2.67 9.21 17.38
N ARG A 476 -3.56 8.23 17.16
CA ARG A 476 -3.49 7.34 15.97
C ARG A 476 -3.72 8.13 14.68
N LEU A 477 -4.61 9.12 14.71
CA LEU A 477 -4.88 9.99 13.58
C LEU A 477 -3.67 10.88 13.27
N LEU A 478 -3.09 11.53 14.28
CA LEU A 478 -1.91 12.36 14.12
C LEU A 478 -0.72 11.56 13.59
N LEU A 479 -0.49 10.35 14.12
CA LEU A 479 0.55 9.46 13.62
C LEU A 479 0.31 9.04 12.17
N CYS A 480 -0.94 8.67 11.82
CA CYS A 480 -1.29 8.33 10.45
C CYS A 480 -1.08 9.50 9.49
N LEU A 481 -1.49 10.71 9.87
CA LEU A 481 -1.27 11.92 9.09
C LEU A 481 0.21 12.25 8.96
N ALA A 482 1.00 12.11 10.04
CA ALA A 482 2.44 12.33 10.02
C ALA A 482 3.14 11.39 9.02
N LEU A 483 2.76 10.11 8.99
CA LEU A 483 3.29 9.15 8.01
C LEU A 483 2.83 9.46 6.57
N CYS A 484 1.58 9.85 6.38
CA CYS A 484 1.10 10.28 5.06
C CYS A 484 1.88 11.50 4.56
N ILE A 485 2.13 12.49 5.43
CA ILE A 485 2.94 13.67 5.13
C ILE A 485 4.40 13.29 4.87
N SER A 486 4.98 12.33 5.60
CA SER A 486 6.35 11.87 5.32
C SER A 486 6.48 11.23 3.94
N ILE A 487 5.46 10.48 3.51
CA ILE A 487 5.43 9.85 2.18
C ILE A 487 5.23 10.88 1.05
N VAL A 488 4.65 12.04 1.33
CA VAL A 488 4.54 13.16 0.37
C VAL A 488 5.82 14.01 0.34
N THR A 489 6.37 14.30 1.51
CA THR A 489 7.54 15.18 1.66
C THR A 489 8.83 14.54 1.15
N ALA A 490 9.07 13.26 1.42
CA ALA A 490 10.30 12.60 0.97
C ALA A 490 10.49 12.63 -0.56
N PRO A 491 9.51 12.24 -1.41
CA PRO A 491 9.61 12.41 -2.85
C PRO A 491 9.76 13.87 -3.29
N SER A 492 9.06 14.80 -2.64
CA SER A 492 9.14 16.23 -2.97
C SER A 492 10.53 16.79 -2.73
N VAL A 493 11.18 16.41 -1.62
CA VAL A 493 12.55 16.81 -1.30
C VAL A 493 13.54 16.22 -2.29
N LEU A 494 13.42 14.92 -2.63
CA LEU A 494 14.31 14.29 -3.62
C LEU A 494 14.19 14.92 -5.00
N LEU A 495 12.97 15.22 -5.45
CA LEU A 495 12.74 15.95 -6.70
C LEU A 495 13.35 17.36 -6.65
N GLY A 496 13.21 18.05 -5.51
CA GLY A 496 13.82 19.37 -5.29
C GLY A 496 15.34 19.33 -5.38
N ILE A 497 15.98 18.35 -4.72
CA ILE A 497 17.44 18.14 -4.79
C ILE A 497 17.87 17.90 -6.25
N GLY A 498 17.19 16.99 -6.95
CA GLY A 498 17.49 16.71 -8.35
C GLY A 498 17.40 17.94 -9.26
N LEU A 499 16.40 18.81 -9.05
CA LEU A 499 16.27 20.07 -9.79
C LEU A 499 17.35 21.09 -9.43
N THR A 500 17.74 21.19 -8.16
CA THR A 500 18.82 22.11 -7.74
C THR A 500 20.20 21.70 -8.24
N GLN A 501 20.46 20.39 -8.37
CA GLN A 501 21.74 19.87 -8.85
C GLN A 501 21.91 20.01 -10.36
N HIS A 502 20.82 19.85 -11.13
CA HIS A 502 20.89 19.73 -12.58
C HIS A 502 20.18 20.86 -13.35
N GLY A 503 19.63 21.85 -12.66
CA GLY A 503 18.94 23.00 -13.27
C GLY A 503 17.85 22.59 -14.26
N ALA A 504 17.78 23.27 -15.41
CA ALA A 504 16.82 22.96 -16.47
C ALA A 504 17.03 21.56 -17.09
N ALA A 505 18.27 21.05 -17.10
CA ALA A 505 18.57 19.69 -17.55
C ALA A 505 17.94 18.64 -16.61
N GLY A 506 17.70 18.97 -15.35
CA GLY A 506 16.95 18.15 -14.40
C GLY A 506 15.57 17.74 -14.93
N MET A 507 14.88 18.60 -15.69
CA MET A 507 13.56 18.29 -16.28
C MET A 507 13.60 17.27 -17.42
N SER A 508 14.79 16.90 -17.92
CA SER A 508 14.93 15.90 -18.98
C SER A 508 14.58 14.47 -18.53
N PHE A 509 14.37 14.24 -17.22
CA PHE A 509 13.96 12.94 -16.68
C PHE A 509 12.67 12.39 -17.31
N TRP A 510 11.82 13.23 -17.93
CA TRP A 510 10.64 12.76 -18.66
C TRP A 510 10.97 11.85 -19.86
N LYS A 511 12.21 11.91 -20.36
CA LYS A 511 12.74 11.00 -21.38
C LYS A 511 13.22 9.66 -20.79
N THR A 512 13.31 9.56 -19.46
CA THR A 512 13.72 8.35 -18.74
C THR A 512 12.49 7.54 -18.31
N GLY A 513 12.63 6.21 -18.30
CA GLY A 513 11.56 5.28 -17.91
C GLY A 513 11.45 5.03 -16.40
N PHE A 514 10.60 4.08 -16.02
CA PHE A 514 10.53 3.58 -14.65
C PHE A 514 11.79 2.80 -14.27
N GLY A 515 12.29 2.99 -13.04
CA GLY A 515 13.38 2.19 -12.48
C GLY A 515 14.76 2.42 -13.13
N THR A 516 14.92 3.46 -13.94
CA THR A 516 16.21 3.86 -14.52
C THR A 516 16.73 5.11 -13.81
N SER A 517 17.93 5.04 -13.25
CA SER A 517 18.51 6.09 -12.39
C SER A 517 19.41 7.04 -13.17
N ASN A 518 19.49 6.86 -14.50
CA ASN A 518 20.40 7.58 -15.38
C ASN A 518 21.83 7.66 -14.82
N ILE A 519 22.30 6.67 -14.03
CA ILE A 519 23.61 6.78 -13.34
C ILE A 519 24.77 6.85 -14.35
N GLY A 520 24.57 6.37 -15.58
CA GLY A 520 25.53 6.47 -16.68
C GLY A 520 25.41 7.72 -17.57
N TYR A 521 24.44 8.61 -17.32
CA TYR A 521 24.13 9.78 -18.16
C TYR A 521 23.87 11.02 -17.30
N GLU A 522 24.17 12.23 -17.78
CA GLU A 522 23.69 13.43 -17.10
C GLU A 522 22.21 13.68 -17.45
N PRO A 523 21.35 14.03 -16.46
CA PRO A 523 21.60 14.17 -15.03
C PRO A 523 21.60 12.84 -14.24
N THR A 524 22.54 12.69 -13.29
CA THR A 524 22.64 11.52 -12.41
C THR A 524 21.80 11.69 -11.13
N PHE A 525 20.99 10.68 -10.77
CA PHE A 525 20.11 10.72 -9.60
C PHE A 525 20.47 9.62 -8.58
N VAL A 526 21.35 9.97 -7.64
CA VAL A 526 21.95 9.02 -6.67
C VAL A 526 21.73 9.50 -5.22
N LEU A 527 21.39 8.56 -4.33
CA LEU A 527 21.22 8.79 -2.89
C LEU A 527 22.46 8.41 -2.06
N SER A 528 23.26 7.46 -2.54
CA SER A 528 24.46 6.96 -1.86
C SER A 528 25.52 6.59 -2.89
N PHE A 529 26.72 7.16 -2.76
CA PHE A 529 27.86 6.88 -3.63
C PHE A 529 28.62 5.63 -3.15
N GLY A 530 28.97 4.78 -4.12
CA GLY A 530 29.65 3.50 -3.90
C GLY A 530 31.18 3.64 -3.91
N HIS A 531 31.77 4.47 -3.05
CA HIS A 531 33.23 4.58 -2.97
C HIS A 531 33.87 3.59 -1.99
N GLY A 532 33.56 2.30 -2.16
CA GLY A 532 34.24 1.22 -1.45
C GLY A 532 33.61 -0.13 -1.75
N ILE A 533 34.33 -0.98 -2.48
CA ILE A 533 33.90 -2.32 -2.87
C ILE A 533 33.95 -3.27 -1.66
N TYR A 534 32.95 -4.15 -1.56
CA TYR A 534 32.80 -5.27 -0.61
C TYR A 534 33.10 -5.00 0.87
N GLN A 535 32.20 -4.25 1.53
CA GLN A 535 31.88 -4.55 2.93
C GLN A 535 30.48 -5.17 2.98
N GLN A 536 30.35 -6.41 3.49
CA GLN A 536 29.04 -7.04 3.71
C GLN A 536 28.08 -6.12 4.49
N LYS A 537 28.62 -5.29 5.39
CA LYS A 537 27.87 -4.28 6.15
C LYS A 537 27.24 -3.19 5.24
N ARG A 538 27.88 -2.79 4.14
CA ARG A 538 27.35 -1.77 3.21
C ARG A 538 26.32 -2.32 2.22
N LEU A 539 26.45 -3.58 1.79
CA LEU A 539 25.41 -4.27 0.99
C LEU A 539 24.06 -4.25 1.73
N LEU A 540 24.07 -4.68 3.00
CA LEU A 540 22.87 -4.70 3.81
C LEU A 540 22.30 -3.29 4.00
N ASN A 541 23.14 -2.27 4.24
CA ASN A 541 22.70 -0.89 4.41
C ASN A 541 22.02 -0.32 3.16
N ASN A 542 22.59 -0.54 1.97
CA ASN A 542 22.01 -0.03 0.72
C ASN A 542 20.71 -0.76 0.37
N ILE A 543 20.62 -2.07 0.64
CA ILE A 543 19.37 -2.83 0.51
C ILE A 543 18.30 -2.31 1.47
N LEU A 544 18.65 -2.12 2.74
CA LEU A 544 17.74 -1.58 3.74
C LEU A 544 17.29 -0.17 3.37
N LEU A 545 18.18 0.68 2.86
CA LEU A 545 17.86 2.04 2.44
C LEU A 545 16.89 2.04 1.24
N ALA A 546 17.21 1.28 0.19
CA ALA A 546 16.38 1.19 -1.01
C ALA A 546 14.96 0.66 -0.72
N ASN A 547 14.84 -0.24 0.27
CA ASN A 547 13.57 -0.85 0.64
C ASN A 547 12.91 -0.23 1.88
N SER A 548 13.55 0.73 2.54
CA SER A 548 12.96 1.43 3.69
C SER A 548 11.59 2.05 3.40
N PRO A 549 11.28 2.61 2.20
CA PRO A 549 9.94 3.11 1.89
C PRO A 549 8.87 2.03 2.07
N GLN A 550 9.18 0.77 1.77
CA GLN A 550 8.23 -0.35 1.87
C GLN A 550 7.75 -0.55 3.32
N LEU A 551 8.61 -0.32 4.31
CA LEU A 551 8.22 -0.38 5.72
C LEU A 551 7.26 0.76 6.09
N PHE A 552 7.59 2.00 5.71
CA PHE A 552 6.75 3.18 5.98
C PHE A 552 5.38 3.06 5.31
N LEU A 553 5.33 2.56 4.07
CA LEU A 553 4.08 2.32 3.35
C LEU A 553 3.23 1.25 4.03
N SER A 554 3.85 0.15 4.50
CA SER A 554 3.16 -0.92 5.23
C SER A 554 2.56 -0.42 6.55
N LEU A 555 3.32 0.37 7.31
CA LEU A 555 2.84 0.99 8.57
C LEU A 555 1.70 1.98 8.31
N THR A 556 1.83 2.77 7.24
CA THR A 556 0.79 3.72 6.82
C THR A 556 -0.49 2.99 6.46
N TYR A 557 -0.42 1.89 5.72
CA TYR A 557 -1.58 1.05 5.41
C TYR A 557 -2.29 0.55 6.68
N LEU A 558 -1.55 0.00 7.64
CA LEU A 558 -2.12 -0.52 8.89
C LEU A 558 -2.87 0.57 9.67
N LEU A 559 -2.28 1.77 9.76
CA LEU A 559 -2.89 2.91 10.45
C LEU A 559 -4.06 3.51 9.67
N TYR A 560 -3.93 3.65 8.35
CA TYR A 560 -4.98 4.17 7.48
C TYR A 560 -6.21 3.24 7.54
N ASN A 561 -6.01 1.93 7.45
CA ASN A 561 -7.05 0.91 7.61
C ASN A 561 -7.72 1.04 8.99
N ASN A 562 -6.95 1.23 10.07
CA ASN A 562 -7.47 1.43 11.42
C ASN A 562 -8.36 2.68 11.54
N ILE A 563 -7.91 3.80 10.98
CA ILE A 563 -8.62 5.09 11.02
C ILE A 563 -9.92 5.00 10.22
N LEU A 564 -9.88 4.50 8.98
CA LEU A 564 -11.09 4.26 8.19
C LEU A 564 -12.07 3.33 8.91
N THR A 565 -11.58 2.24 9.49
CA THR A 565 -12.43 1.27 10.19
C THR A 565 -13.11 1.94 11.38
N SER A 566 -12.38 2.75 12.16
CA SER A 566 -12.94 3.51 13.28
C SER A 566 -14.04 4.50 12.84
N MET A 567 -13.82 5.22 11.75
CA MET A 567 -14.82 6.18 11.21
C MET A 567 -16.09 5.46 10.73
N LEU A 568 -15.94 4.32 10.07
CA LEU A 568 -17.05 3.52 9.54
C LEU A 568 -17.82 2.79 10.63
N VAL A 569 -17.14 2.33 11.68
CA VAL A 569 -17.78 1.82 12.91
C VAL A 569 -18.63 2.91 13.56
N GLY A 570 -18.13 4.15 13.63
CA GLY A 570 -18.92 5.30 14.09
C GLY A 570 -20.16 5.59 13.24
N LEU A 571 -20.07 5.39 11.92
CA LEU A 571 -21.24 5.51 11.03
C LEU A 571 -22.29 4.44 11.30
N GLU A 572 -21.86 3.19 11.45
CA GLU A 572 -22.75 2.08 11.77
C GLU A 572 -23.45 2.32 13.12
N TRP A 573 -22.72 2.76 14.13
CA TRP A 573 -23.25 3.14 15.45
C TRP A 573 -24.36 4.20 15.36
N ILE A 574 -24.09 5.34 14.71
CA ILE A 574 -25.05 6.46 14.62
C ILE A 574 -26.27 6.12 13.76
N SER A 575 -26.15 5.16 12.85
CA SER A 575 -27.27 4.72 12.01
C SER A 575 -28.45 4.16 12.82
N PHE A 576 -28.17 3.54 13.97
CA PHE A 576 -29.16 2.96 14.87
C PHE A 576 -30.04 4.00 15.59
N ALA A 577 -29.63 5.27 15.64
CA ALA A 577 -30.47 6.34 16.18
C ALA A 577 -31.65 6.68 15.25
N HIS A 578 -31.50 6.40 13.95
CA HIS A 578 -32.41 6.87 12.92
C HIS A 578 -33.31 5.76 12.39
N LYS A 579 -32.72 4.57 12.17
CA LYS A 579 -33.41 3.44 11.54
C LYS A 579 -33.19 2.17 12.34
N ARG A 580 -34.23 1.33 12.36
CA ARG A 580 -34.20 0.01 12.98
C ARG A 580 -33.43 -0.96 12.08
N PHE A 581 -32.41 -1.61 12.62
CA PHE A 581 -31.52 -2.50 11.87
C PHE A 581 -31.24 -3.80 12.62
N SER A 582 -31.09 -4.88 11.87
CA SER A 582 -30.52 -6.13 12.40
C SER A 582 -29.04 -5.96 12.70
N LEU A 583 -28.59 -6.50 13.85
CA LEU A 583 -27.17 -6.48 14.21
C LEU A 583 -26.33 -7.28 13.22
N ARG A 584 -25.18 -6.69 12.84
CA ARG A 584 -24.15 -7.35 12.04
C ARG A 584 -23.15 -8.00 13.00
N VAL A 585 -23.07 -9.33 12.99
CA VAL A 585 -22.32 -10.10 13.99
C VAL A 585 -21.49 -11.22 13.36
N SER A 586 -20.49 -11.68 14.11
CA SER A 586 -19.58 -12.76 13.73
C SER A 586 -20.18 -14.16 13.91
N LYS A 587 -21.17 -14.30 14.80
CA LYS A 587 -21.93 -15.54 15.05
C LYS A 587 -23.43 -15.22 15.08
N PRO A 588 -24.10 -15.16 13.91
CA PRO A 588 -25.48 -14.73 13.81
C PRO A 588 -26.47 -15.74 14.40
N CYS A 589 -27.53 -15.23 15.01
CA CYS A 589 -28.76 -15.95 15.34
C CYS A 589 -29.98 -15.12 14.93
N GLY A 590 -31.10 -15.79 14.64
CA GLY A 590 -32.33 -15.11 14.22
C GLY A 590 -32.18 -14.17 13.03
N ARG A 591 -32.72 -12.96 13.17
CA ARG A 591 -32.76 -11.97 12.09
C ARG A 591 -31.46 -11.17 11.96
N GLN A 592 -30.41 -11.54 12.70
CA GLN A 592 -29.09 -10.92 12.60
C GLN A 592 -28.41 -11.20 11.25
N ARG A 593 -27.56 -10.26 10.83
CA ARG A 593 -26.78 -10.36 9.60
C ARG A 593 -25.40 -10.94 9.90
N ALA A 594 -25.03 -11.94 9.14
CA ALA A 594 -23.67 -12.46 9.09
C ALA A 594 -22.70 -11.41 8.54
N THR A 595 -21.46 -11.39 9.03
CA THR A 595 -20.36 -10.68 8.38
C THR A 595 -19.08 -11.51 8.40
N PHE A 596 -18.54 -11.78 7.21
CA PHE A 596 -17.15 -12.24 7.03
C PHE A 596 -16.19 -11.05 6.83
N TRP A 597 -16.79 -9.87 6.62
CA TRP A 597 -16.27 -8.51 6.51
C TRP A 597 -15.64 -7.86 7.76
N LEU A 598 -14.57 -8.36 8.39
CA LEU A 598 -14.13 -7.79 9.70
C LEU A 598 -13.55 -6.37 9.64
N GLN A 599 -12.98 -5.97 8.51
CA GLN A 599 -12.31 -4.67 8.37
C GLN A 599 -13.25 -3.62 7.77
N LEU A 600 -13.24 -3.49 6.44
CA LEU A 600 -13.86 -2.40 5.71
C LEU A 600 -14.83 -2.97 4.65
N PRO A 601 -15.95 -2.29 4.35
CA PRO A 601 -16.74 -2.61 3.17
C PRO A 601 -15.92 -2.46 1.89
N TYR A 602 -16.20 -3.26 0.85
CA TYR A 602 -15.52 -3.26 -0.46
C TYR A 602 -15.27 -1.89 -1.06
N ARG A 603 -16.24 -0.99 -0.89
CA ARG A 603 -16.21 0.37 -1.41
C ARG A 603 -15.06 1.22 -0.85
N TYR A 604 -14.54 0.85 0.31
CA TYR A 604 -13.40 1.52 0.95
C TYR A 604 -12.15 0.64 0.98
N SER A 605 -12.30 -0.68 1.15
CA SER A 605 -11.14 -1.59 1.16
C SER A 605 -10.47 -1.72 -0.20
N LEU A 606 -11.22 -1.85 -1.30
CA LEU A 606 -10.62 -2.04 -2.62
C LEU A 606 -9.81 -0.81 -3.05
N PRO A 607 -10.32 0.44 -2.99
CA PRO A 607 -9.49 1.60 -3.33
C PRO A 607 -8.27 1.73 -2.44
N LEU A 608 -8.38 1.44 -1.13
CA LEU A 608 -7.26 1.50 -0.21
C LEU A 608 -6.18 0.47 -0.56
N ILE A 609 -6.56 -0.79 -0.78
CA ILE A 609 -5.62 -1.86 -1.12
C ILE A 609 -4.96 -1.57 -2.47
N LEU A 610 -5.74 -1.21 -3.49
CA LEU A 610 -5.21 -0.90 -4.82
C LEU A 610 -4.23 0.28 -4.80
N SER A 611 -4.61 1.41 -4.17
CA SER A 611 -3.73 2.58 -4.07
C SER A 611 -2.46 2.29 -3.27
N THR A 612 -2.58 1.51 -2.20
CA THR A 612 -1.44 1.05 -1.39
C THR A 612 -0.51 0.16 -2.22
N THR A 613 -1.03 -0.84 -2.92
CA THR A 613 -0.21 -1.73 -3.79
C THR A 613 0.49 -0.97 -4.90
N VAL A 614 -0.22 -0.05 -5.56
CA VAL A 614 0.36 0.83 -6.59
C VAL A 614 1.48 1.68 -5.99
N LEU A 615 1.27 2.26 -4.81
CA LEU A 615 2.28 3.09 -4.14
C LEU A 615 3.51 2.27 -3.74
N HIS A 616 3.35 1.03 -3.26
CA HIS A 616 4.44 0.10 -2.98
C HIS A 616 5.27 -0.24 -4.22
N TRP A 617 4.60 -0.50 -5.34
CA TRP A 617 5.27 -0.76 -6.62
C TRP A 617 5.98 0.48 -7.17
N LEU A 618 5.30 1.64 -7.21
CA LEU A 618 5.93 2.88 -7.65
C LEU A 618 7.13 3.22 -6.78
N ALA A 619 7.05 3.01 -5.46
CA ALA A 619 8.18 3.24 -4.55
C ALA A 619 9.38 2.33 -4.86
N SER A 620 9.17 1.07 -5.28
CA SER A 620 10.27 0.19 -5.68
C SER A 620 10.90 0.58 -7.02
N GLN A 621 10.18 1.31 -7.88
CA GLN A 621 10.72 1.91 -9.10
C GLN A 621 11.32 3.30 -8.86
N ALA A 622 10.93 3.96 -7.77
CA ALA A 622 11.37 5.30 -7.43
C ALA A 622 12.68 5.32 -6.65
N ILE A 623 12.89 4.36 -5.75
CA ILE A 623 14.14 4.19 -5.02
C ILE A 623 14.53 2.71 -5.15
N PHE A 624 15.68 2.44 -5.74
CA PHE A 624 16.10 1.08 -6.03
C PHE A 624 17.61 0.91 -5.88
N LEU A 625 17.99 -0.34 -5.69
CA LEU A 625 19.38 -0.75 -5.67
C LEU A 625 19.92 -0.76 -7.11
N ASP A 626 20.94 0.03 -7.35
CA ASP A 626 21.73 0.02 -8.58
C ASP A 626 22.92 -0.92 -8.39
N HIS A 627 22.92 -2.05 -9.11
CA HIS A 627 23.98 -3.04 -9.05
C HIS A 627 24.81 -3.01 -10.33
N ARG A 628 26.07 -2.61 -10.18
CA ARG A 628 27.05 -2.51 -11.26
C ARG A 628 28.10 -3.60 -11.15
N LEU A 629 28.49 -4.15 -12.30
CA LEU A 629 29.63 -5.04 -12.44
C LEU A 629 30.71 -4.29 -13.21
N VAL A 630 31.85 -4.06 -12.57
CA VAL A 630 33.03 -3.51 -13.24
C VAL A 630 33.97 -4.65 -13.54
N GLN A 631 34.37 -4.77 -14.81
CA GLN A 631 35.19 -5.86 -15.30
C GLN A 631 36.49 -6.00 -14.47
N GLN A 632 36.75 -7.22 -13.98
CA GLN A 632 37.89 -7.53 -13.11
C GLN A 632 39.14 -7.97 -13.88
N SER A 633 39.06 -8.20 -15.18
CA SER A 633 40.20 -8.58 -16.01
C SER A 633 40.50 -7.50 -17.05
N TRP A 634 41.76 -7.06 -17.09
CA TRP A 634 42.27 -6.07 -18.04
C TRP A 634 43.74 -6.40 -18.38
N ARG A 635 44.17 -6.19 -19.63
CA ARG A 635 45.53 -6.51 -20.13
C ARG A 635 45.98 -7.98 -19.93
N GLY A 636 45.02 -8.92 -19.91
CA GLY A 636 45.29 -10.35 -19.73
C GLY A 636 45.72 -10.74 -18.31
N GLY A 637 45.48 -9.88 -17.32
CA GLY A 637 45.63 -10.16 -15.89
C GLY A 637 44.37 -9.77 -15.10
N GLU A 638 44.28 -10.22 -13.86
CA GLU A 638 43.24 -9.80 -12.93
C GLU A 638 43.62 -8.42 -12.36
N TYR A 639 42.75 -7.43 -12.56
CA TYR A 639 42.95 -6.06 -12.11
C TYR A 639 42.73 -6.02 -10.59
N ALA A 640 43.83 -6.12 -9.84
CA ALA A 640 43.85 -6.20 -8.38
C ALA A 640 43.63 -4.84 -7.67
N ASP A 641 43.04 -3.84 -8.33
CA ASP A 641 42.68 -2.60 -7.68
C ASP A 641 41.36 -2.77 -6.90
N SER A 642 41.25 -2.05 -5.79
CA SER A 642 40.07 -1.87 -4.94
C SER A 642 38.81 -1.35 -5.66
N ASN A 643 38.90 -1.13 -6.97
CA ASN A 643 37.94 -0.46 -7.85
C ASN A 643 37.35 -1.37 -8.93
N ALA A 644 37.53 -2.70 -8.88
CA ALA A 644 36.89 -3.64 -9.81
C ALA A 644 35.95 -4.65 -9.10
N GLY A 645 34.89 -5.12 -9.77
CA GLY A 645 33.91 -6.06 -9.23
C GLY A 645 32.51 -5.48 -9.00
N HIS A 646 31.79 -5.99 -7.99
CA HIS A 646 30.40 -5.60 -7.71
C HIS A 646 30.34 -4.25 -6.96
N VAL A 647 29.71 -3.25 -7.56
CA VAL A 647 29.43 -1.95 -6.94
C VAL A 647 27.92 -1.81 -6.74
N LEU A 648 27.52 -1.44 -5.52
CA LEU A 648 26.13 -1.35 -5.13
C LEU A 648 25.85 0.08 -4.66
N THR A 649 24.98 0.77 -5.37
CA THR A 649 24.55 2.13 -5.05
C THR A 649 23.04 2.20 -4.90
N VAL A 650 22.54 3.28 -4.30
CA VAL A 650 21.09 3.51 -4.25
C VAL A 650 20.78 4.67 -5.19
N GLY A 651 20.07 4.35 -6.26
CA GLY A 651 19.58 5.33 -7.23
C GLY A 651 18.14 5.71 -6.95
N TYR A 652 17.70 6.82 -7.54
CA TYR A 652 16.29 7.17 -7.57
C TYR A 652 15.83 7.61 -8.96
N SER A 653 14.55 7.41 -9.27
CA SER A 653 13.92 7.82 -10.52
C SER A 653 12.95 8.97 -10.27
N PRO A 654 13.27 10.22 -10.69
CA PRO A 654 12.35 11.35 -10.61
C PRO A 654 11.01 11.08 -11.27
N PHE A 655 11.02 10.37 -12.41
CA PHE A 655 9.81 9.98 -13.13
C PHE A 655 8.86 9.19 -12.22
N ALA A 656 9.35 8.14 -11.57
CA ALA A 656 8.56 7.34 -10.64
C ALA A 656 8.16 8.14 -9.37
N LEU A 657 9.03 9.02 -8.87
CA LEU A 657 8.73 9.88 -7.70
C LEU A 657 7.53 10.81 -7.94
N VAL A 658 7.36 11.35 -9.16
CA VAL A 658 6.19 12.17 -9.49
C VAL A 658 4.90 11.35 -9.37
N PHE A 659 4.86 10.12 -9.88
CA PHE A 659 3.68 9.27 -9.75
C PHE A 659 3.44 8.83 -8.30
N CYS A 660 4.50 8.52 -7.54
CA CYS A 660 4.40 8.30 -6.09
C CYS A 660 3.73 9.49 -5.39
N LEU A 661 4.16 10.72 -5.71
CA LEU A 661 3.63 11.95 -5.14
C LEU A 661 2.14 12.13 -5.44
N VAL A 662 1.73 11.92 -6.69
CA VAL A 662 0.32 12.02 -7.11
C VAL A 662 -0.57 11.07 -6.31
N VAL A 663 -0.18 9.79 -6.19
CA VAL A 663 -0.95 8.79 -5.44
C VAL A 663 -0.96 9.12 -3.95
N ALA A 664 0.19 9.49 -3.36
CA ALA A 664 0.30 9.82 -1.94
C ALA A 664 -0.52 11.05 -1.54
N VAL A 665 -0.50 12.12 -2.36
CA VAL A 665 -1.32 13.32 -2.15
C VAL A 665 -2.80 12.96 -2.27
N GLY A 666 -3.19 12.18 -3.28
CA GLY A 666 -4.57 11.72 -3.46
C GLY A 666 -5.10 10.93 -2.26
N MET A 667 -4.31 9.99 -1.75
CA MET A 667 -4.66 9.21 -0.55
C MET A 667 -4.78 10.10 0.69
N THR A 668 -3.84 11.03 0.88
CA THR A 668 -3.84 11.96 2.03
C THR A 668 -5.05 12.89 1.98
N ALA A 669 -5.35 13.47 0.83
CA ALA A 669 -6.52 14.32 0.62
C ALA A 669 -7.83 13.55 0.84
N ALA A 670 -7.92 12.30 0.37
CA ALA A 670 -9.08 11.45 0.60
C ALA A 670 -9.30 11.16 2.09
N LEU A 671 -8.23 10.88 2.85
CA LEU A 671 -8.31 10.69 4.29
C LEU A 671 -8.85 11.92 5.01
N VAL A 672 -8.28 13.10 4.72
CA VAL A 672 -8.69 14.38 5.31
C VAL A 672 -10.14 14.71 4.94
N ALA A 673 -10.50 14.56 3.66
CA ALA A 673 -11.86 14.82 3.20
C ALA A 673 -12.90 13.91 3.89
N LEU A 674 -12.59 12.63 4.09
CA LEU A 674 -13.45 11.71 4.84
C LEU A 674 -13.49 12.06 6.33
N ALA A 675 -12.35 12.38 6.93
CA ALA A 675 -12.22 12.76 8.34
C ALA A 675 -13.07 14.00 8.70
N LEU A 676 -13.15 14.98 7.80
CA LEU A 676 -13.93 16.21 7.94
C LEU A 676 -15.44 16.05 7.66
N ARG A 677 -15.91 14.86 7.24
CA ARG A 677 -17.35 14.63 7.09
C ARG A 677 -18.04 14.65 8.45
N ARG A 678 -19.28 15.16 8.48
CA ARG A 678 -20.11 15.17 9.69
C ARG A 678 -20.98 13.91 9.75
N TYR A 679 -21.13 13.39 10.96
CA TYR A 679 -22.15 12.41 11.28
C TYR A 679 -23.53 13.07 11.39
N ARG A 680 -24.60 12.29 11.15
CA ARG A 680 -25.96 12.72 11.49
C ARG A 680 -26.12 12.77 13.01
N ARG A 681 -26.87 13.76 13.52
CA ARG A 681 -27.16 13.89 14.96
C ARG A 681 -28.15 12.81 15.37
N GLY A 682 -27.96 12.18 16.54
CA GLY A 682 -28.99 11.29 17.06
C GLY A 682 -28.60 10.46 18.27
N MET A 683 -27.32 10.22 18.52
CA MET A 683 -26.85 9.36 19.62
C MET A 683 -25.45 9.79 20.08
N PRO A 684 -25.06 9.59 21.36
CA PRO A 684 -23.69 9.80 21.80
C PRO A 684 -22.70 8.95 21.00
N LEU A 685 -21.53 9.50 20.69
CA LEU A 685 -20.51 8.76 19.94
C LEU A 685 -19.74 7.81 20.88
N ALA A 686 -20.00 6.51 20.78
CA ALA A 686 -19.26 5.49 21.52
C ALA A 686 -17.90 5.16 20.87
N GLY A 687 -17.78 5.31 19.55
CA GLY A 687 -16.59 4.87 18.81
C GLY A 687 -16.33 3.37 19.03
N SER A 688 -15.12 3.01 19.43
CA SER A 688 -14.73 1.65 19.81
C SER A 688 -14.88 1.34 21.30
N CYS A 689 -15.39 2.25 22.13
CA CYS A 689 -15.36 2.13 23.58
C CYS A 689 -16.38 1.10 24.11
N SER A 690 -15.89 -0.01 24.69
CA SER A 690 -16.74 -1.07 25.25
C SER A 690 -17.73 -0.58 26.31
N ALA A 691 -17.31 0.36 27.17
CA ALA A 691 -18.16 0.90 28.23
C ALA A 691 -19.26 1.83 27.69
N ALA A 692 -18.95 2.67 26.70
CA ALA A 692 -19.97 3.51 26.05
C ALA A 692 -20.98 2.65 25.26
N ILE A 693 -20.51 1.57 24.62
CA ILE A 693 -21.41 0.61 23.95
C ILE A 693 -22.32 -0.06 24.98
N SER A 694 -21.75 -0.53 26.09
CA SER A 694 -22.47 -1.17 27.19
C SER A 694 -23.53 -0.27 27.82
N ALA A 695 -23.20 1.01 28.03
CA ALA A 695 -24.10 1.99 28.63
C ALA A 695 -25.41 2.17 27.83
N ALA A 696 -25.37 1.97 26.51
CA ALA A 696 -26.54 2.03 25.65
C ALA A 696 -27.38 0.73 25.63
N CYS A 697 -26.89 -0.37 26.23
CA CYS A 697 -27.46 -1.72 26.12
C CYS A 697 -28.01 -2.21 27.47
N HIS A 698 -29.09 -1.59 27.94
CA HIS A 698 -29.83 -1.97 29.15
C HIS A 698 -31.32 -2.13 28.80
N PRO A 699 -31.69 -3.15 27.99
CA PRO A 699 -33.05 -3.27 27.48
C PRO A 699 -34.08 -3.52 28.60
N PRO A 700 -35.36 -3.14 28.41
CA PRO A 700 -36.42 -3.45 29.36
C PRO A 700 -36.61 -4.97 29.48
N ARG A 701 -37.06 -5.44 30.65
CA ARG A 701 -37.18 -6.89 30.94
C ARG A 701 -38.09 -7.64 29.97
N CYS A 702 -39.08 -6.96 29.40
CA CYS A 702 -40.00 -7.52 28.41
C CYS A 702 -39.35 -7.79 27.05
N ASP A 703 -38.19 -7.20 26.74
CA ASP A 703 -37.48 -7.34 25.46
C ASP A 703 -36.29 -8.30 25.56
N ALA A 704 -36.51 -9.50 26.12
CA ALA A 704 -35.46 -10.49 26.37
C ALA A 704 -34.78 -11.01 25.08
N ASP A 705 -35.47 -10.95 23.94
CA ASP A 705 -34.95 -11.38 22.63
C ASP A 705 -34.44 -10.20 21.76
N ALA A 706 -34.23 -9.00 22.35
CA ALA A 706 -33.76 -7.81 21.65
C ALA A 706 -32.55 -8.07 20.76
N SER A 707 -31.61 -8.88 21.25
CA SER A 707 -30.36 -9.17 20.55
C SER A 707 -30.59 -9.89 19.21
N ALA A 708 -31.61 -10.76 19.10
CA ALA A 708 -31.91 -11.55 17.91
C ALA A 708 -32.80 -10.82 16.89
N LEU A 709 -33.36 -9.66 17.26
CA LEU A 709 -34.30 -8.88 16.48
C LEU A 709 -33.67 -7.58 15.93
N PRO A 710 -34.32 -6.93 14.95
CA PRO A 710 -33.93 -5.59 14.54
C PRO A 710 -34.10 -4.56 15.67
N VAL A 711 -33.02 -3.90 16.04
CA VAL A 711 -33.00 -2.91 17.14
C VAL A 711 -32.86 -1.48 16.62
N LYS A 712 -33.34 -0.53 17.42
CA LYS A 712 -33.12 0.91 17.27
C LYS A 712 -32.73 1.46 18.63
N TRP A 713 -31.88 2.49 18.66
CA TRP A 713 -31.59 3.23 19.89
C TRP A 713 -32.49 4.45 19.99
N GLY A 714 -33.00 4.71 21.20
CA GLY A 714 -33.77 5.90 21.52
C GLY A 714 -34.33 5.85 22.93
N ALA A 715 -35.14 6.85 23.26
CA ALA A 715 -35.89 6.92 24.51
C ALA A 715 -37.09 5.96 24.47
N LEU A 716 -37.29 5.20 25.55
CA LEU A 716 -38.53 4.45 25.76
C LEU A 716 -39.71 5.41 25.97
N ILE A 717 -40.91 4.97 25.55
CA ILE A 717 -42.16 5.75 25.62
C ILE A 717 -42.81 5.66 27.01
N GLU A 718 -42.35 4.75 27.86
CA GLU A 718 -42.85 4.58 29.23
C GLU A 718 -42.69 5.85 30.08
N GLU A 719 -43.59 6.02 31.06
CA GLU A 719 -43.54 7.18 31.95
C GLU A 719 -42.20 7.22 32.70
N PRO A 720 -41.56 8.40 32.75
CA PRO A 720 -40.28 8.56 33.42
C PRO A 720 -40.44 8.31 34.92
N VAL A 721 -39.70 7.36 35.47
CA VAL A 721 -39.61 7.22 36.93
C VAL A 721 -38.80 8.41 37.48
N ASP A 722 -39.37 9.12 38.46
CA ASP A 722 -38.80 10.33 39.04
C ASP A 722 -38.43 11.43 38.02
N GLY A 723 -39.15 11.51 36.89
CA GLY A 723 -38.88 12.49 35.83
C GLY A 723 -37.65 12.19 34.97
N VAL A 724 -37.00 11.03 35.16
CA VAL A 724 -35.83 10.58 34.40
C VAL A 724 -36.22 9.49 33.41
N GLY A 725 -36.01 9.76 32.11
CA GLY A 725 -36.31 8.78 31.05
C GLY A 725 -35.22 7.71 30.91
N HIS A 726 -35.45 6.71 30.07
CA HIS A 726 -34.47 5.67 29.76
C HIS A 726 -34.19 5.58 28.26
N CYS A 727 -32.90 5.63 27.88
CA CYS A 727 -32.46 5.42 26.50
C CYS A 727 -31.73 4.08 26.36
N THR A 728 -32.13 3.24 25.41
CA THR A 728 -31.45 1.96 25.16
C THR A 728 -31.68 1.43 23.75
N PHE A 729 -30.86 0.45 23.34
CA PHE A 729 -31.15 -0.42 22.21
C PHE A 729 -32.27 -1.38 22.55
N THR A 730 -33.32 -1.40 21.73
CA THR A 730 -34.46 -2.31 21.92
C THR A 730 -35.16 -2.64 20.59
N SER A 731 -35.81 -3.79 20.54
CA SER A 731 -36.72 -4.19 19.47
C SER A 731 -38.08 -3.46 19.56
N LEU A 732 -38.42 -2.91 20.73
CA LEU A 732 -39.65 -2.16 21.02
C LEU A 732 -39.63 -0.73 20.47
N ARG A 733 -40.80 -0.09 20.37
CA ARG A 733 -40.89 1.28 19.82
C ARG A 733 -40.13 2.28 20.70
N VAL A 734 -39.28 3.10 20.08
CA VAL A 734 -38.49 4.16 20.71
C VAL A 734 -38.60 5.47 19.96
N GLU A 735 -38.52 6.57 20.69
CA GLU A 735 -38.53 7.93 20.18
C GLU A 735 -37.14 8.59 20.29
N PRO A 736 -36.85 9.62 19.49
CA PRO A 736 -35.64 10.42 19.69
C PRO A 736 -35.66 11.04 21.11
N PRO A 737 -34.53 11.05 21.84
CA PRO A 737 -34.47 11.72 23.12
C PRO A 737 -34.74 13.23 23.00
N ASN A 738 -35.54 13.76 23.93
CA ASN A 738 -35.96 15.16 23.98
C ASN A 738 -34.83 16.04 24.54
N GLY A 739 -34.51 17.13 23.84
CA GLY A 739 -33.49 18.08 24.27
C GLY A 739 -33.80 18.64 25.66
N GLY A 740 -32.80 18.72 26.53
CA GLY A 740 -32.94 19.25 27.89
C GLY A 740 -33.54 18.29 28.92
N ARG A 741 -34.06 17.12 28.50
CA ARG A 741 -34.60 16.10 29.42
C ARG A 741 -33.49 15.21 30.00
N ARG A 742 -33.68 14.73 31.22
CA ARG A 742 -32.75 13.79 31.89
C ARG A 742 -33.05 12.36 31.49
N TYR A 743 -31.99 11.59 31.23
CA TYR A 743 -32.07 10.17 30.97
C TYR A 743 -31.04 9.40 31.81
N ALA A 744 -31.48 8.33 32.45
CA ALA A 744 -30.64 7.39 33.17
C ALA A 744 -30.80 6.00 32.58
N GLY A 745 -29.72 5.22 32.59
CA GLY A 745 -29.82 3.77 32.36
C GLY A 745 -30.66 3.12 33.47
N MET A 746 -31.29 1.96 33.26
CA MET A 746 -31.93 1.23 34.36
C MET A 746 -30.91 0.96 35.47
N GLY A 747 -31.04 1.67 36.59
CA GLY A 747 -30.21 1.51 37.79
C GLY A 747 -30.88 0.59 38.82
N LYS A 748 -30.17 0.25 39.91
CA LYS A 748 -30.73 -0.55 41.02
C LYS A 748 -32.04 0.01 41.59
N ALA A 749 -32.32 1.31 41.42
CA ALA A 749 -33.58 1.96 41.81
C ALA A 749 -34.82 1.46 41.03
N PHE A 750 -34.66 0.93 39.82
CA PHE A 750 -35.76 0.36 39.02
C PHE A 750 -36.05 -1.12 39.34
N ARG A 751 -35.39 -1.71 40.35
CA ARG A 751 -35.64 -3.12 40.74
C ARG A 751 -36.81 -3.31 41.70
N GLY A 752 -37.43 -2.21 42.16
CA GLY A 752 -38.47 -2.22 43.19
C GLY A 752 -39.91 -2.05 42.70
N VAL A 753 -40.17 -2.12 41.39
CA VAL A 753 -41.53 -2.14 40.83
C VAL A 753 -41.78 -3.44 40.10
#